data_AF-A0A9P4MHE8-F1
#
_entry.id   AF-A0A9P4MHE8-F1
#
_cell.length_a   1.000
_cell.length_b   1.000
_cell.length_c   1.000
_cell.angle_alpha   90.00
_cell.angle_beta   90.00
_cell.angle_gamma   90.00
#
_symmetry.space_group_name_H-M   'P 1'
#
loop_
_entity.id
_entity.type
_entity.pdbx_description
1 polymer ?
#
loop_
_entity_poly.entity_id
_entity_poly.type
_entity_poly.pdbx_seq_one_letter_code
_entity_poly.pdbx_strand_id
1 'polypeptide(L)'
;MDPGTALGVASLALDLFDKCVQGFFLLIEAHNFGKVGNGLIIRLSQLELRLTNWAENVGLLQTGKLDPRLNVAVIEEFLTHLASTLSDIDSLSSRYHFKLAADPPADVKKELETKAISSLSLDTRSPVCSAISEQTRNSMRIRAKALHKLNPLPKRLWWAYCDQDKFRELVNTVRDMVEDLEAMLPTLQFKDLILFHERIERRLIAQSEDLEDLKAIKQALSDKRTSQQRLPLGNERLEFHTRSLLSAAEVKTERLQLQRSTDNNTNGEPDGDLVPGRLAPLSVDHLTSQKPLTYSKEICTALYNNEPVLVEWQPFHHPDSKIRTQLMRRNEILALLLHAEKHEAFRSLRCRGIAHDPALEKIAFIFDFPPDPSPSTATISLRELLSAKQLAPPSVSDRIALALAVTRSIRMFHTTGWLHKNIRSENILFFTSDTQRNKYQSIPFSTPVLVGFANARQDAPGGISVQYEVESENALLRDIYRHPESFGFSDLRYRDSVFEPGMDLYALGTVLVEIAEWKPLSRLLAKDVVDVHEVWKESDRCLSRGQVVDTVERVHAFLLKCIGKYDNDEMRRSSTSIQVGFRMGEIYRKVCAWCLVGRKPPFGNLHGITNDDFEIMSSLSLDVVENATALLESCII
;
A
#
# COMPACT_ATOMS: atom_id res chain seq x y z
N MET A 1 33.70 29.27 16.30
CA MET A 1 33.49 29.49 14.86
C MET A 1 32.17 28.83 14.53
N ASP A 2 31.15 29.64 14.30
CA ASP A 2 29.77 29.19 14.06
C ASP A 2 29.61 28.61 12.65
N PRO A 3 28.88 27.49 12.46
CA PRO A 3 28.63 26.89 11.15
C PRO A 3 27.49 27.57 10.35
N GLY A 4 27.22 28.86 10.60
CA GLY A 4 25.96 29.53 10.24
C GLY A 4 25.93 30.38 8.97
N THR A 5 27.00 30.46 8.17
CA THR A 5 27.06 31.43 7.06
C THR A 5 27.71 30.86 5.81
N ALA A 6 27.02 29.92 5.16
CA ALA A 6 27.28 29.56 3.76
C ALA A 6 25.97 29.69 2.98
N LEU A 7 25.49 30.93 2.81
CA LEU A 7 24.53 31.28 1.76
C LEU A 7 25.26 31.07 0.41
N GLY A 8 25.20 29.85 -0.10
CA GLY A 8 25.69 29.53 -1.44
C GLY A 8 24.86 30.28 -2.48
N VAL A 9 25.53 30.93 -3.42
CA VAL A 9 24.92 31.46 -4.65
C VAL A 9 24.09 30.34 -5.30
N ALA A 10 22.80 30.59 -5.54
CA ALA A 10 21.91 29.66 -6.23
C ALA A 10 22.52 29.32 -7.60
N SER A 11 22.63 28.03 -7.93
CA SER A 11 23.10 27.62 -9.25
C SER A 11 22.06 27.95 -10.32
N LEU A 12 22.50 28.26 -11.54
CA LEU A 12 21.59 28.50 -12.67
C LEU A 12 20.63 27.33 -12.90
N ALA A 13 21.12 26.10 -12.72
CA ALA A 13 20.30 24.89 -12.74
C ALA A 13 19.15 24.90 -11.71
N LEU A 14 19.35 25.46 -10.50
CA LEU A 14 18.31 25.56 -9.48
C LEU A 14 17.22 26.56 -9.89
N ASP A 15 17.62 27.73 -10.42
CA ASP A 15 16.68 28.74 -10.91
C ASP A 15 15.86 28.23 -12.12
N LEU A 16 16.51 27.48 -13.03
CA LEU A 16 15.84 26.87 -14.18
C LEU A 16 14.88 25.75 -13.75
N PHE A 17 15.28 24.92 -12.79
CA PHE A 17 14.41 23.91 -12.19
C PHE A 17 13.17 24.56 -11.53
N ASP A 18 13.36 25.63 -10.75
CA ASP A 18 12.26 26.37 -10.12
C ASP A 18 11.27 26.91 -11.17
N LYS A 19 11.77 27.41 -12.31
CA LYS A 19 10.92 27.84 -13.44
C LYS A 19 10.15 26.68 -14.07
N CYS A 20 10.75 25.49 -14.18
CA CYS A 20 10.07 24.30 -14.68
C CYS A 20 8.91 23.90 -13.75
N VAL A 21 9.16 23.82 -12.44
CA VAL A 21 8.15 23.48 -11.43
C VAL A 21 7.01 24.50 -11.43
N GLN A 22 7.33 25.80 -11.56
CA GLN A 22 6.32 26.84 -11.72
C GLN A 22 5.46 26.62 -12.97
N GLY A 23 6.08 26.24 -14.11
CA GLY A 23 5.36 25.90 -15.34
C GLY A 23 4.40 24.72 -15.16
N PHE A 24 4.84 23.63 -14.52
CA PHE A 24 3.98 22.50 -14.14
C PHE A 24 2.80 22.96 -13.29
N PHE A 25 3.05 23.77 -12.26
CA PHE A 25 2.02 24.30 -11.38
C PHE A 25 0.98 25.12 -12.17
N LEU A 26 1.41 25.98 -13.09
CA LEU A 26 0.49 26.78 -13.93
C LEU A 26 -0.41 25.89 -14.80
N LEU A 27 0.14 24.83 -15.38
CA LEU A 27 -0.64 23.90 -16.21
C LEU A 27 -1.57 23.01 -15.39
N ILE A 28 -1.17 22.60 -14.18
CA ILE A 28 -1.98 21.76 -13.28
C ILE A 28 -3.09 22.57 -12.59
N GLU A 29 -2.82 23.82 -12.20
CA GLU A 29 -3.78 24.66 -11.46
C GLU A 29 -4.83 25.32 -12.34
N ALA A 30 -4.64 25.35 -13.65
CA ALA A 30 -5.56 26.04 -14.50
C ALA A 30 -6.93 25.36 -14.54
N HIS A 31 -7.96 26.11 -14.16
CA HIS A 31 -9.34 25.67 -14.23
C HIS A 31 -9.81 25.67 -15.68
N ASN A 32 -10.69 24.71 -16.01
CA ASN A 32 -11.40 24.52 -17.28
C ASN A 32 -10.85 23.45 -18.26
N PHE A 33 -9.98 22.54 -17.81
CA PHE A 33 -9.87 21.22 -18.47
C PHE A 33 -11.13 20.44 -18.11
N GLY A 34 -12.15 20.38 -18.98
CA GLY A 34 -13.42 19.71 -18.70
C GLY A 34 -13.30 18.19 -18.42
N LYS A 35 -14.39 17.42 -18.59
CA LYS A 35 -14.46 15.94 -18.47
C LYS A 35 -13.38 15.15 -19.26
N VAL A 36 -12.59 15.84 -20.06
CA VAL A 36 -11.66 15.36 -21.08
C VAL A 36 -10.19 15.37 -20.60
N GLY A 37 -9.87 16.06 -19.49
CA GLY A 37 -8.49 16.39 -19.11
C GLY A 37 -7.90 15.74 -17.86
N ASN A 38 -8.68 15.02 -17.05
CA ASN A 38 -8.19 14.48 -15.77
C ASN A 38 -7.00 13.53 -15.95
N GLY A 39 -7.07 12.60 -16.91
CA GLY A 39 -5.97 11.67 -17.18
C GLY A 39 -4.68 12.36 -17.68
N LEU A 40 -4.79 13.46 -18.43
CA LEU A 40 -3.62 14.22 -18.89
C LEU A 40 -3.01 15.08 -17.76
N ILE A 41 -3.85 15.67 -16.90
CA ILE A 41 -3.39 16.38 -15.70
C ILE A 41 -2.66 15.42 -14.75
N ILE A 42 -3.20 14.21 -14.55
CA ILE A 42 -2.55 13.17 -13.74
C ILE A 42 -1.17 12.85 -14.30
N ARG A 43 -1.05 12.63 -15.62
CA ARG A 43 0.26 12.41 -16.28
C ARG A 43 1.21 13.58 -16.08
N LEU A 44 0.71 14.81 -16.18
CA LEU A 44 1.52 16.00 -15.99
C LEU A 44 2.02 16.13 -14.53
N SER A 45 1.18 15.84 -13.54
CA SER A 45 1.58 15.75 -12.13
C SER A 45 2.62 14.65 -11.88
N GLN A 46 2.59 13.55 -12.63
CA GLN A 46 3.61 12.50 -12.54
C GLN A 46 4.97 12.99 -13.05
N LEU A 47 4.98 13.74 -14.15
CA LEU A 47 6.21 14.30 -14.71
C LEU A 47 6.85 15.34 -13.78
N GLU A 48 6.04 16.17 -13.12
CA GLU A 48 6.51 17.08 -12.07
C GLU A 48 7.23 16.33 -10.94
N LEU A 49 6.64 15.23 -10.45
CA LEU A 49 7.26 14.39 -9.42
C LEU A 49 8.58 13.76 -9.87
N ARG A 50 8.60 13.21 -11.09
CA ARG A 50 9.79 12.58 -11.68
C ARG A 50 10.95 13.57 -11.76
N LEU A 51 10.69 14.76 -12.28
CA LEU A 51 11.67 15.84 -12.36
C LEU A 51 12.16 16.26 -10.97
N THR A 52 11.26 16.35 -9.98
CA THR A 52 11.63 16.71 -8.61
C THR A 52 12.55 15.67 -7.97
N ASN A 53 12.25 14.39 -8.13
CA ASN A 53 13.10 13.33 -7.60
C ASN A 53 14.43 13.22 -8.33
N TRP A 54 14.43 13.45 -9.65
CA TRP A 54 15.67 13.64 -10.39
C TRP A 54 16.52 14.76 -9.74
N ALA A 55 15.92 15.92 -9.46
CA ALA A 55 16.61 17.04 -8.80
C ALA A 55 17.12 16.69 -7.38
N GLU A 56 16.41 15.83 -6.67
CA GLU A 56 16.87 15.29 -5.37
C GLU A 56 18.08 14.35 -5.52
N ASN A 57 18.06 13.46 -6.51
CA ASN A 57 19.10 12.47 -6.74
C ASN A 57 20.42 13.08 -7.26
N VAL A 58 20.34 14.17 -8.02
CA VAL A 58 21.51 14.91 -8.51
C VAL A 58 22.08 15.88 -7.48
N GLY A 59 21.52 15.95 -6.27
CA GLY A 59 22.00 16.84 -5.20
C GLY A 59 21.48 18.28 -5.26
N LEU A 60 20.69 18.63 -6.28
CA LEU A 60 20.23 20.01 -6.52
C LEU A 60 19.37 20.52 -5.36
N LEU A 61 18.51 19.65 -4.80
CA LEU A 61 17.62 20.02 -3.71
C LEU A 61 18.26 20.00 -2.31
N GLN A 62 19.31 19.19 -2.06
CA GLN A 62 19.99 19.18 -0.75
C GLN A 62 21.15 20.17 -0.68
N THR A 63 21.91 20.34 -1.77
CA THR A 63 23.17 21.10 -1.78
C THR A 63 23.09 22.40 -2.59
N GLY A 64 22.02 22.60 -3.36
CA GLY A 64 21.87 23.76 -4.27
C GLY A 64 22.79 23.72 -5.49
N LYS A 65 23.58 22.65 -5.67
CA LYS A 65 24.51 22.42 -6.77
C LYS A 65 24.30 21.03 -7.34
N LEU A 66 24.57 20.87 -8.64
CA LEU A 66 24.57 19.56 -9.30
C LEU A 66 25.80 18.74 -8.87
N ASP A 67 25.62 17.42 -8.82
CA ASP A 67 26.72 16.46 -8.64
C ASP A 67 27.84 16.75 -9.65
N PRO A 68 29.11 16.91 -9.20
CA PRO A 68 30.24 17.23 -10.07
C PRO A 68 30.49 16.23 -11.19
N ARG A 69 29.93 15.02 -11.10
CA ARG A 69 30.07 13.96 -12.12
C ARG A 69 29.13 14.14 -13.32
N LEU A 70 28.16 15.03 -13.23
CA LEU A 70 27.17 15.29 -14.27
C LEU A 70 27.66 16.35 -15.25
N ASN A 71 27.19 16.27 -16.50
CA ASN A 71 27.44 17.32 -17.48
C ASN A 71 26.48 18.49 -17.25
N VAL A 72 26.92 19.44 -16.43
CA VAL A 72 26.15 20.63 -16.02
C VAL A 72 25.63 21.43 -17.22
N ALA A 73 26.47 21.63 -18.26
CA ALA A 73 26.09 22.44 -19.41
C ALA A 73 24.92 21.82 -20.20
N VAL A 74 24.95 20.50 -20.40
CA VAL A 74 23.85 19.78 -21.08
C VAL A 74 22.58 19.83 -20.22
N ILE A 75 22.69 19.60 -18.92
CA ILE A 75 21.54 19.65 -18.01
C ILE A 75 20.89 21.04 -18.01
N GLU A 76 21.68 22.11 -17.96
CA GLU A 76 21.18 23.49 -18.02
C GLU A 76 20.48 23.80 -19.35
N GLU A 77 20.99 23.28 -20.47
CA GLU A 77 20.34 23.41 -21.78
C GLU A 77 18.97 22.68 -21.80
N PHE A 78 18.92 21.45 -21.29
CA PHE A 78 17.68 20.68 -21.20
C PHE A 78 16.65 21.35 -20.29
N LEU A 79 17.04 21.83 -19.10
CA LEU A 79 16.16 22.55 -18.19
C LEU A 79 15.68 23.88 -18.79
N THR A 80 16.52 24.56 -19.56
CA THR A 80 16.11 25.77 -20.29
C THR A 80 15.04 25.45 -21.33
N HIS A 81 15.24 24.39 -22.12
CA HIS A 81 14.26 23.96 -23.10
C HIS A 81 12.94 23.53 -22.41
N LEU A 82 13.02 22.83 -21.28
CA LEU A 82 11.87 22.38 -20.52
C LEU A 82 11.08 23.56 -19.94
N ALA A 83 11.78 24.52 -19.32
CA ALA A 83 11.18 25.74 -18.80
C ALA A 83 10.50 26.56 -19.91
N SER A 84 11.13 26.66 -21.08
CA SER A 84 10.53 27.34 -22.24
C SER A 84 9.26 26.65 -22.71
N THR A 85 9.22 25.32 -22.70
CA THR A 85 8.05 24.55 -23.17
C THR A 85 6.87 24.65 -22.20
N LEU A 86 7.13 24.71 -20.89
CA LEU A 86 6.11 24.73 -19.84
C LEU A 86 5.61 26.14 -19.47
N SER A 87 6.44 27.16 -19.60
CA SER A 87 6.18 28.50 -19.04
C SER A 87 6.10 29.62 -20.07
N ASP A 88 6.47 29.38 -21.34
CA ASP A 88 6.30 30.38 -22.40
C ASP A 88 4.85 30.41 -22.88
N ILE A 89 4.12 31.43 -22.43
CA ILE A 89 2.70 31.66 -22.74
C ILE A 89 2.47 31.81 -24.25
N ASP A 90 3.39 32.47 -24.97
CA ASP A 90 3.25 32.69 -26.41
C ASP A 90 3.47 31.38 -27.17
N SER A 91 4.41 30.55 -26.73
CA SER A 91 4.60 29.19 -27.24
C SER A 91 3.40 28.27 -26.95
N LEU A 92 2.84 28.31 -25.74
CA LEU A 92 1.65 27.53 -25.39
C LEU A 92 0.43 27.95 -26.22
N SER A 93 0.24 29.25 -26.42
CA SER A 93 -0.84 29.81 -27.24
C SER A 93 -0.66 29.48 -28.73
N SER A 94 0.55 29.63 -29.28
CA SER A 94 0.82 29.44 -30.72
C SER A 94 0.96 27.98 -31.14
N ARG A 95 1.68 27.14 -30.38
CA ARG A 95 1.97 25.74 -30.75
C ARG A 95 0.90 24.76 -30.29
N TYR A 96 0.31 25.01 -29.12
CA TYR A 96 -0.62 24.09 -28.48
C TYR A 96 -2.05 24.66 -28.34
N HIS A 97 -2.30 25.84 -28.92
CA HIS A 97 -3.61 26.49 -29.03
C HIS A 97 -4.28 26.82 -27.67
N PHE A 98 -3.48 27.10 -26.64
CA PHE A 98 -3.98 27.53 -25.34
C PHE A 98 -4.41 29.01 -25.36
N LYS A 99 -5.71 29.29 -25.26
CA LYS A 99 -6.20 30.67 -25.13
C LYS A 99 -6.39 31.06 -23.66
N LEU A 100 -5.70 32.09 -23.20
CA LEU A 100 -5.91 32.69 -21.88
C LEU A 100 -7.19 33.53 -21.85
N ALA A 101 -8.05 33.27 -20.88
CA ALA A 101 -9.10 34.19 -20.45
C ALA A 101 -8.57 35.03 -19.29
N ALA A 102 -8.71 36.36 -19.42
CA ALA A 102 -8.34 37.31 -18.37
C ALA A 102 -9.33 37.31 -17.18
N ASP A 103 -10.53 36.73 -17.35
CA ASP A 103 -11.57 36.65 -16.33
C ASP A 103 -12.37 35.34 -16.43
N PRO A 104 -12.85 34.77 -15.29
CA PRO A 104 -13.78 33.65 -15.31
C PRO A 104 -15.11 34.05 -15.99
N PRO A 105 -15.75 33.16 -16.78
CA PRO A 105 -17.10 33.35 -17.31
C PRO A 105 -18.09 33.70 -16.19
N ALA A 106 -19.05 34.59 -16.49
CA ALA A 106 -20.00 35.12 -15.50
C ALA A 106 -20.77 34.02 -14.73
N ASP A 107 -21.03 32.89 -15.38
CA ASP A 107 -21.73 31.74 -14.80
C ASP A 107 -20.91 31.05 -13.70
N VAL A 108 -19.58 31.03 -13.85
CA VAL A 108 -18.64 30.44 -12.88
C VAL A 108 -18.27 31.43 -11.78
N LYS A 109 -18.36 32.74 -12.04
CA LYS A 109 -18.25 33.79 -11.01
C LYS A 109 -19.33 33.63 -9.94
N LYS A 110 -20.58 33.33 -10.34
CA LYS A 110 -21.68 33.00 -9.42
C LYS A 110 -21.46 31.71 -8.63
N GLU A 111 -20.87 30.69 -9.26
CA GLU A 111 -20.55 29.41 -8.60
C GLU A 111 -19.36 29.54 -7.63
N LEU A 112 -18.40 30.41 -7.94
CA LEU A 112 -17.27 30.76 -7.08
C LEU A 112 -17.68 31.62 -5.88
N GLU A 113 -18.63 32.54 -6.06
CA GLU A 113 -19.16 33.38 -4.96
C GLU A 113 -20.02 32.59 -3.97
N THR A 114 -20.80 31.62 -4.45
CA THR A 114 -21.55 30.69 -3.58
C THR A 114 -20.64 29.66 -2.88
N LYS A 115 -19.56 29.22 -3.53
CA LYS A 115 -18.53 28.34 -2.93
C LYS A 115 -17.49 29.07 -2.07
N ALA A 116 -17.39 30.39 -2.12
CA ALA A 116 -16.45 31.17 -1.30
C ALA A 116 -16.89 31.31 0.17
N ILE A 117 -18.18 31.08 0.46
CA ILE A 117 -18.74 31.16 1.83
C ILE A 117 -18.57 29.82 2.58
N SER A 118 -18.36 28.71 1.87
CA SER A 118 -17.85 27.46 2.43
C SER A 118 -16.34 27.40 2.21
N SER A 119 -15.55 27.43 3.27
CA SER A 119 -14.10 27.15 3.25
C SER A 119 -13.74 26.11 2.18
N LEU A 120 -12.97 26.55 1.17
CA LEU A 120 -12.39 25.78 0.07
C LEU A 120 -12.30 24.27 0.34
N SER A 121 -13.33 23.53 -0.04
CA SER A 121 -13.20 22.09 -0.20
C SER A 121 -12.32 21.84 -1.42
N LEU A 122 -11.14 21.28 -1.15
CA LEU A 122 -10.20 20.73 -2.12
C LEU A 122 -10.77 19.50 -2.89
N ASP A 123 -12.07 19.22 -2.73
CA ASP A 123 -12.75 17.97 -3.08
C ASP A 123 -13.09 17.82 -4.58
N THR A 124 -12.75 18.80 -5.42
CA THR A 124 -12.95 18.68 -6.88
C THR A 124 -11.68 18.27 -7.65
N ARG A 125 -10.55 18.10 -6.97
CA ARG A 125 -9.35 17.50 -7.57
C ARG A 125 -9.48 15.98 -7.53
N SER A 126 -8.96 15.29 -8.55
CA SER A 126 -8.68 13.85 -8.41
C SER A 126 -7.81 13.65 -7.16
N PRO A 127 -8.14 12.71 -6.24
CA PRO A 127 -7.38 12.46 -5.01
C PRO A 127 -5.90 12.16 -5.28
N VAL A 128 -5.58 11.72 -6.50
CA VAL A 128 -4.23 11.55 -7.03
C VAL A 128 -3.45 12.89 -7.05
N CYS A 129 -4.05 13.96 -7.57
CA CYS A 129 -3.40 15.26 -7.71
C CYS A 129 -3.24 16.02 -6.38
N SER A 130 -4.12 15.80 -5.39
CA SER A 130 -4.00 16.41 -4.06
C SER A 130 -2.89 15.75 -3.23
N ALA A 131 -2.88 14.41 -3.16
CA ALA A 131 -1.91 13.64 -2.38
C ALA A 131 -0.47 13.75 -2.91
N ILE A 132 -0.30 13.73 -4.23
CA ILE A 132 1.00 13.85 -4.90
C ILE A 132 1.56 15.26 -4.76
N SER A 133 0.70 16.27 -4.87
CA SER A 133 1.16 17.64 -4.94
C SER A 133 1.41 18.25 -3.56
N GLU A 134 0.69 17.88 -2.50
CA GLU A 134 0.85 18.58 -1.21
C GLU A 134 2.18 18.31 -0.50
N GLN A 135 2.69 17.07 -0.52
CA GLN A 135 3.97 16.72 0.11
C GLN A 135 5.17 17.37 -0.62
N THR A 136 5.13 17.36 -1.95
CA THR A 136 6.15 17.91 -2.83
C THR A 136 6.07 19.45 -2.92
N ARG A 137 4.85 20.00 -2.98
CA ARG A 137 4.59 21.45 -2.93
C ARG A 137 4.94 22.02 -1.56
N ASN A 138 4.88 21.25 -0.47
CA ASN A 138 5.35 21.70 0.85
C ASN A 138 6.88 21.66 0.96
N SER A 139 7.56 20.61 0.50
CA SER A 139 9.04 20.58 0.49
C SER A 139 9.63 21.66 -0.43
N MET A 140 8.99 21.92 -1.57
CA MET A 140 9.36 23.00 -2.48
C MET A 140 8.89 24.37 -2.00
N ARG A 141 7.70 24.55 -1.39
CA ARG A 141 7.29 25.84 -0.76
C ARG A 141 8.23 26.24 0.37
N ILE A 142 8.63 25.30 1.21
CA ILE A 142 9.49 25.60 2.36
C ILE A 142 10.87 26.07 1.90
N ARG A 143 11.40 25.50 0.80
CA ARG A 143 12.70 25.88 0.21
C ARG A 143 12.63 27.06 -0.76
N ALA A 144 11.59 27.18 -1.58
CA ALA A 144 11.32 28.34 -2.44
C ALA A 144 11.03 29.61 -1.62
N LYS A 145 10.37 29.48 -0.46
CA LYS A 145 10.28 30.57 0.54
C LYS A 145 11.63 30.94 1.14
N ALA A 146 12.58 30.00 1.17
CA ALA A 146 13.91 30.22 1.74
C ALA A 146 14.91 30.83 0.73
N LEU A 147 14.68 30.71 -0.58
CA LEU A 147 15.67 31.12 -1.59
C LEU A 147 15.27 32.24 -2.57
N HIS A 148 14.00 32.67 -2.70
CA HIS A 148 13.75 33.96 -3.35
C HIS A 148 12.40 34.61 -3.02
N LYS A 149 12.45 35.92 -2.73
CA LYS A 149 11.34 36.88 -2.94
C LYS A 149 11.03 36.91 -4.44
N LEU A 150 10.13 36.06 -4.92
CA LEU A 150 9.61 36.14 -6.29
C LEU A 150 8.15 36.59 -6.27
N ASN A 151 7.84 37.44 -7.24
CA ASN A 151 6.58 38.15 -7.40
C ASN A 151 5.37 37.21 -7.29
N PRO A 152 4.26 37.65 -6.69
CA PRO A 152 3.02 36.90 -6.72
C PRO A 152 2.60 36.74 -8.18
N LEU A 153 2.58 35.49 -8.66
CA LEU A 153 1.96 35.13 -9.93
C LEU A 153 0.54 35.72 -9.99
N PRO A 154 0.05 36.14 -11.17
CA PRO A 154 -1.32 36.62 -11.31
C PRO A 154 -2.28 35.56 -10.78
N LYS A 155 -3.18 35.97 -9.88
CA LYS A 155 -4.15 35.09 -9.25
C LYS A 155 -4.96 34.37 -10.35
N ARG A 156 -4.70 33.07 -10.49
CA ARG A 156 -5.46 32.07 -11.26
C ARG A 156 -5.56 32.36 -12.76
N LEU A 157 -4.65 31.80 -13.55
CA LEU A 157 -4.79 31.75 -15.00
C LEU A 157 -5.99 30.85 -15.36
N TRP A 158 -6.91 31.40 -16.15
CA TRP A 158 -8.06 30.69 -16.71
C TRP A 158 -7.75 30.36 -18.16
N TRP A 159 -7.75 29.07 -18.54
CA TRP A 159 -7.69 28.70 -19.95
C TRP A 159 -9.12 28.67 -20.50
N ALA A 160 -9.38 29.49 -21.51
CA ALA A 160 -10.68 29.61 -22.17
C ALA A 160 -10.97 28.39 -23.07
N TYR A 161 -9.92 27.80 -23.64
CA TYR A 161 -10.00 26.69 -24.59
C TYR A 161 -8.66 25.93 -24.61
N CYS A 162 -8.73 24.61 -24.58
CA CYS A 162 -7.59 23.70 -24.70
C CYS A 162 -7.97 22.58 -25.68
N ASP A 163 -7.15 22.42 -26.74
CA ASP A 163 -7.27 21.30 -27.67
C ASP A 163 -6.67 20.04 -27.05
N GLN A 164 -7.46 18.97 -26.94
CA GLN A 164 -7.08 17.75 -26.23
C GLN A 164 -5.88 17.03 -26.88
N ASP A 165 -5.83 17.00 -28.20
CA ASP A 165 -4.76 16.29 -28.93
C ASP A 165 -3.46 17.08 -28.86
N LYS A 166 -3.53 18.41 -28.93
CA LYS A 166 -2.37 19.28 -28.72
C LYS A 166 -1.88 19.26 -27.28
N PHE A 167 -2.77 19.18 -26.29
CA PHE A 167 -2.33 19.02 -24.91
C PHE A 167 -1.67 17.66 -24.66
N ARG A 168 -2.19 16.60 -25.29
CA ARG A 168 -1.53 15.28 -25.28
C ARG A 168 -0.14 15.34 -25.92
N GLU A 169 0.01 16.07 -27.03
CA GLU A 169 1.30 16.31 -27.68
C GLU A 169 2.27 17.01 -26.72
N LEU A 170 1.85 18.08 -26.05
CA LEU A 170 2.66 18.77 -25.03
C LEU A 170 3.11 17.81 -23.92
N VAL A 171 2.18 17.04 -23.34
CA VAL A 171 2.47 16.10 -22.25
C VAL A 171 3.46 15.02 -22.71
N ASN A 172 3.36 14.54 -23.96
CA ASN A 172 4.32 13.59 -24.52
C ASN A 172 5.69 14.22 -24.71
N THR A 173 5.79 15.44 -25.26
CA THR A 173 7.08 16.15 -25.41
C THR A 173 7.76 16.36 -24.05
N VAL A 174 7.01 16.80 -23.05
CA VAL A 174 7.52 16.99 -21.67
C VAL A 174 7.98 15.66 -21.08
N ARG A 175 7.25 14.56 -21.33
CA ARG A 175 7.66 13.21 -20.90
C ARG A 175 9.00 12.83 -21.51
N ASP A 176 9.15 12.98 -22.82
CA ASP A 176 10.35 12.56 -23.53
C ASP A 176 11.57 13.35 -23.02
N MET A 177 11.42 14.65 -22.77
CA MET A 177 12.48 15.49 -22.19
C MET A 177 12.88 15.09 -20.75
N VAL A 178 11.90 14.73 -19.91
CA VAL A 178 12.17 14.24 -18.55
C VAL A 178 12.86 12.88 -18.59
N GLU A 179 12.47 12.01 -19.51
CA GLU A 179 13.11 10.70 -19.73
C GLU A 179 14.56 10.85 -20.20
N ASP A 180 14.84 11.80 -21.09
CA ASP A 180 16.21 12.12 -21.52
C ASP A 180 17.06 12.64 -20.35
N LEU A 181 16.53 13.52 -19.50
CA LEU A 181 17.20 14.02 -18.30
C LEU A 181 17.53 12.90 -17.31
N GLU A 182 16.62 11.94 -17.15
CA GLU A 182 16.80 10.78 -16.28
C GLU A 182 17.82 9.78 -16.84
N ALA A 183 17.89 9.61 -18.17
CA ALA A 183 18.86 8.76 -18.85
C ALA A 183 20.31 9.26 -18.69
N MET A 184 20.49 10.55 -18.39
CA MET A 184 21.81 11.15 -18.13
C MET A 184 22.35 10.89 -16.72
N LEU A 185 21.60 10.19 -15.86
CA LEU A 185 22.04 9.88 -14.50
C LEU A 185 23.08 8.74 -14.45
N PRO A 186 24.09 8.84 -13.58
CA PRO A 186 24.96 7.72 -13.21
C PRO A 186 24.17 6.50 -12.72
N THR A 187 24.67 5.29 -13.00
CA THR A 187 24.01 4.00 -12.75
C THR A 187 23.48 3.81 -11.32
N LEU A 188 24.13 4.39 -10.30
CA LEU A 188 23.69 4.32 -8.90
C LEU A 188 22.46 5.20 -8.64
N GLN A 189 22.46 6.45 -9.11
CA GLN A 189 21.32 7.37 -9.00
C GLN A 189 20.13 6.89 -9.84
N PHE A 190 20.41 6.17 -10.93
CA PHE A 190 19.39 5.53 -11.75
C PHE A 190 18.62 4.43 -11.00
N LYS A 191 19.26 3.68 -10.08
CA LYS A 191 18.57 2.66 -9.26
C LYS A 191 17.58 3.29 -8.27
N ASP A 192 17.96 4.38 -7.63
CA ASP A 192 17.08 5.11 -6.70
C ASP A 192 15.91 5.75 -7.44
N LEU A 193 16.16 6.26 -8.65
CA LEU A 193 15.13 6.77 -9.55
C LEU A 193 14.10 5.69 -9.95
N ILE A 194 14.57 4.49 -10.27
CA ILE A 194 13.69 3.35 -10.59
C ILE A 194 12.74 3.04 -9.43
N LEU A 195 13.28 2.91 -8.21
CA LEU A 195 12.47 2.60 -7.02
C LEU A 195 11.45 3.72 -6.75
N PHE A 196 11.82 4.97 -7.03
CA PHE A 196 10.91 6.10 -6.94
C PHE A 196 9.79 6.05 -7.99
N HIS A 197 10.10 5.72 -9.25
CA HIS A 197 9.07 5.56 -10.29
C HIS A 197 8.08 4.45 -9.93
N GLU A 198 8.57 3.30 -9.49
CA GLU A 198 7.72 2.18 -9.08
C GLU A 198 6.76 2.57 -7.95
N ARG A 199 7.24 3.39 -7.01
CA ARG A 199 6.41 3.92 -5.91
C ARG A 199 5.29 4.82 -6.43
N ILE A 200 5.60 5.71 -7.38
CA ILE A 200 4.59 6.58 -7.99
C ILE A 200 3.54 5.73 -8.71
N GLU A 201 3.98 4.81 -9.57
CA GLU A 201 3.10 3.93 -10.33
C GLU A 201 2.18 3.11 -9.43
N ARG A 202 2.72 2.56 -8.34
CA ARG A 202 1.93 1.86 -7.33
C ARG A 202 0.87 2.75 -6.70
N ARG A 203 1.24 3.97 -6.31
CA ARG A 203 0.32 4.93 -5.71
C ARG A 203 -0.80 5.32 -6.67
N LEU A 204 -0.48 5.51 -7.94
CA LEU A 204 -1.46 5.81 -8.99
C LEU A 204 -2.46 4.67 -9.17
N ILE A 205 -1.98 3.43 -9.25
CA ILE A 205 -2.85 2.25 -9.32
C ILE A 205 -3.74 2.20 -8.08
N ALA A 206 -3.17 2.36 -6.88
CA ALA A 206 -3.89 2.30 -5.62
C ALA A 206 -4.99 3.37 -5.51
N GLN A 207 -4.76 4.58 -6.02
CA GLN A 207 -5.71 5.70 -5.92
C GLN A 207 -6.66 5.85 -7.12
N SER A 208 -6.36 5.23 -8.26
CA SER A 208 -7.19 5.36 -9.47
C SER A 208 -8.47 4.51 -9.36
N GLU A 209 -9.62 5.15 -9.41
CA GLU A 209 -10.95 4.49 -9.45
C GLU A 209 -11.61 4.62 -10.85
N ASP A 210 -10.89 5.17 -11.83
CA ASP A 210 -11.35 5.24 -13.22
C ASP A 210 -10.73 4.16 -14.11
N LEU A 211 -11.56 3.50 -14.91
CA LEU A 211 -11.16 2.42 -15.79
C LEU A 211 -10.25 2.89 -16.92
N GLU A 212 -10.46 4.09 -17.46
CA GLU A 212 -9.63 4.63 -18.54
C GLU A 212 -8.22 4.99 -18.07
N ASP A 213 -8.11 5.55 -16.86
CA ASP A 213 -6.82 5.82 -16.22
C ASP A 213 -6.03 4.53 -15.97
N LEU A 214 -6.68 3.48 -15.43
CA LEU A 214 -6.03 2.19 -15.23
C LEU A 214 -5.60 1.52 -16.54
N LYS A 215 -6.42 1.60 -17.59
CA LYS A 215 -6.03 1.10 -18.94
C LYS A 215 -4.81 1.84 -19.48
N ALA A 216 -4.77 3.16 -19.33
CA ALA A 216 -3.62 3.96 -19.73
C ALA A 216 -2.35 3.59 -18.96
N ILE A 217 -2.45 3.37 -17.65
CA ILE A 217 -1.32 2.93 -16.81
C ILE A 217 -0.85 1.53 -17.25
N LYS A 218 -1.76 0.59 -17.49
CA LYS A 218 -1.43 -0.76 -17.98
C LYS A 218 -0.68 -0.73 -19.31
N GLN A 219 -1.11 0.12 -20.24
CA GLN A 219 -0.45 0.28 -21.54
C GLN A 219 0.98 0.79 -21.34
N ALA A 220 1.16 1.85 -20.54
CA ALA A 220 2.49 2.40 -20.26
C ALA A 220 3.42 1.39 -19.59
N LEU A 221 2.93 0.59 -18.65
CA LEU A 221 3.70 -0.48 -18.00
C LEU A 221 4.07 -1.61 -18.97
N SER A 222 3.18 -1.94 -19.90
CA SER A 222 3.42 -2.96 -20.94
C SER A 222 4.49 -2.51 -21.93
N ASP A 223 4.46 -1.23 -22.32
CA ASP A 223 5.47 -0.62 -23.18
C ASP A 223 6.84 -0.62 -22.49
N LYS A 224 6.88 -0.24 -21.20
CA LYS A 224 8.10 -0.30 -20.37
C LYS A 224 8.67 -1.72 -20.29
N ARG A 225 7.83 -2.72 -20.03
CA ARG A 225 8.26 -4.13 -19.99
C ARG A 225 8.90 -4.56 -21.32
N THR A 226 8.27 -4.21 -22.43
CA THR A 226 8.77 -4.56 -23.77
C THR A 226 10.13 -3.91 -24.04
N SER A 227 10.33 -2.67 -23.61
CA SER A 227 11.62 -1.97 -23.71
C SER A 227 12.69 -2.59 -22.81
N GLN A 228 12.33 -2.99 -21.58
CA GLN A 228 13.24 -3.62 -20.62
C GLN A 228 13.72 -5.00 -21.10
N GLN A 229 12.86 -5.80 -21.73
CA GLN A 229 13.21 -7.12 -22.26
C GLN A 229 14.20 -7.08 -23.44
N ARG A 230 14.34 -5.94 -24.12
CA ARG A 230 15.26 -5.77 -25.25
C ARG A 230 16.70 -5.44 -24.83
N LEU A 231 16.93 -5.14 -23.54
CA LEU A 231 18.26 -4.79 -23.02
C LEU A 231 19.02 -6.07 -22.58
N PRO A 232 20.24 -6.33 -23.09
CA PRO A 232 20.99 -7.56 -22.84
C PRO A 232 21.53 -7.71 -21.40
N LEU A 233 21.40 -6.67 -20.58
CA LEU A 233 21.70 -6.63 -19.13
C LEU A 233 20.47 -6.10 -18.37
N GLY A 234 19.29 -6.62 -18.68
CA GLY A 234 18.06 -6.27 -17.97
C GLY A 234 18.23 -6.51 -16.46
N ASN A 235 18.03 -5.47 -15.65
CA ASN A 235 17.95 -5.63 -14.20
C ASN A 235 16.75 -6.55 -13.91
N GLU A 236 16.97 -7.83 -13.59
CA GLU A 236 15.91 -8.79 -13.22
C GLU A 236 14.95 -8.21 -12.18
N ARG A 237 15.50 -7.40 -11.26
CA ARG A 237 14.74 -6.65 -10.26
C ARG A 237 13.73 -5.68 -10.88
N LEU A 238 14.12 -4.91 -11.90
CA LEU A 238 13.23 -3.94 -12.55
C LEU A 238 12.11 -4.64 -13.31
N GLU A 239 12.41 -5.75 -13.99
CA GLU A 239 11.38 -6.54 -14.68
C GLU A 239 10.40 -7.16 -13.66
N PHE A 240 10.90 -7.69 -12.54
CA PHE A 240 10.09 -8.22 -11.45
C PHE A 240 9.08 -7.19 -10.92
N HIS A 241 9.52 -5.96 -10.63
CA HIS A 241 8.63 -4.92 -10.12
C HIS A 241 7.61 -4.46 -11.17
N THR A 242 8.04 -4.27 -12.43
CA THR A 242 7.16 -3.90 -13.54
C THR A 242 6.04 -4.92 -13.74
N ARG A 243 6.39 -6.23 -13.74
CA ARG A 243 5.42 -7.33 -13.82
C ARG A 243 4.46 -7.32 -12.63
N SER A 244 4.96 -7.02 -11.44
CA SER A 244 4.14 -6.93 -10.24
C SER A 244 3.12 -5.79 -10.30
N LEU A 245 3.53 -4.61 -10.80
CA LEU A 245 2.64 -3.46 -10.98
C LEU A 245 1.58 -3.72 -12.05
N LEU A 246 1.97 -4.35 -13.17
CA LEU A 246 1.04 -4.72 -14.23
C LEU A 246 -0.06 -5.66 -13.70
N SER A 247 0.33 -6.68 -12.95
CA SER A 247 -0.60 -7.61 -12.30
C SER A 247 -1.54 -6.90 -11.32
N ALA A 248 -1.05 -5.96 -10.51
CA ALA A 248 -1.91 -5.19 -9.61
C ALA A 248 -2.92 -4.30 -10.36
N ALA A 249 -2.49 -3.66 -11.46
CA ALA A 249 -3.36 -2.85 -12.30
C ALA A 249 -4.42 -3.70 -13.02
N GLU A 250 -4.06 -4.90 -13.49
CA GLU A 250 -4.98 -5.87 -14.08
C GLU A 250 -6.07 -6.27 -13.10
N VAL A 251 -5.68 -6.74 -11.92
CA VAL A 251 -6.58 -7.14 -10.84
C VAL A 251 -7.53 -5.99 -10.45
N LYS A 252 -7.00 -4.76 -10.32
CA LYS A 252 -7.84 -3.60 -9.99
C LYS A 252 -8.81 -3.23 -11.12
N THR A 253 -8.40 -3.38 -12.37
CA THR A 253 -9.26 -3.13 -13.54
C THR A 253 -10.44 -4.10 -13.58
N GLU A 254 -10.19 -5.40 -13.42
CA GLU A 254 -11.24 -6.42 -13.37
C GLU A 254 -12.24 -6.14 -12.26
N ARG A 255 -11.75 -5.81 -11.05
CA ARG A 255 -12.57 -5.40 -9.90
C ARG A 255 -13.53 -4.26 -10.25
N LEU A 256 -13.03 -3.18 -10.83
CA LEU A 256 -13.83 -1.99 -11.17
C LEU A 256 -14.87 -2.26 -12.27
N GLN A 257 -14.53 -3.09 -13.26
CA GLN A 257 -15.48 -3.50 -14.30
C GLN A 257 -16.66 -4.27 -13.72
N LEU A 258 -16.39 -5.16 -12.76
CA LEU A 258 -17.41 -5.96 -12.10
C LEU A 258 -18.33 -5.10 -11.22
N GLN A 259 -17.77 -4.18 -10.44
CA GLN A 259 -18.55 -3.23 -9.63
C GLN A 259 -19.54 -2.44 -10.50
N ARG A 260 -19.05 -1.82 -11.60
CA ARG A 260 -19.90 -1.05 -12.53
C ARG A 260 -20.99 -1.89 -13.20
N SER A 261 -20.68 -3.14 -13.58
CA SER A 261 -21.65 -4.06 -14.18
C SER A 261 -22.77 -4.41 -13.20
N THR A 262 -22.45 -4.57 -11.91
CA THR A 262 -23.44 -4.90 -10.88
C THR A 262 -24.29 -3.72 -10.43
N ASP A 263 -23.75 -2.49 -10.42
CA ASP A 263 -24.51 -1.29 -10.06
C ASP A 263 -25.60 -1.00 -11.10
N ASN A 264 -25.31 -1.20 -12.40
CA ASN A 264 -26.28 -1.01 -13.48
C ASN A 264 -27.45 -2.01 -13.42
N ASN A 265 -27.23 -3.21 -12.87
CA ASN A 265 -28.27 -4.24 -12.71
C ASN A 265 -29.13 -4.08 -11.45
N THR A 266 -28.93 -3.03 -10.63
CA THR A 266 -29.76 -2.79 -9.44
C THR A 266 -31.18 -2.28 -9.74
N ASN A 267 -31.48 -1.96 -11.01
CA ASN A 267 -32.79 -1.49 -11.46
C ASN A 267 -33.59 -2.51 -12.31
N GLY A 268 -33.11 -3.75 -12.44
CA GLY A 268 -33.79 -4.82 -13.18
C GLY A 268 -33.69 -6.16 -12.44
N GLU A 269 -34.66 -7.04 -12.68
CA GLU A 269 -34.64 -8.42 -12.17
C GLU A 269 -33.33 -9.13 -12.56
N PRO A 270 -32.84 -10.08 -11.72
CA PRO A 270 -31.59 -10.77 -11.98
C PRO A 270 -31.77 -11.69 -13.20
N ASP A 271 -31.45 -11.18 -14.38
CA ASP A 271 -31.40 -12.00 -15.58
C ASP A 271 -30.26 -13.01 -15.43
N GLY A 272 -30.59 -14.29 -15.63
CA GLY A 272 -29.78 -15.45 -15.28
C GLY A 272 -28.60 -15.72 -16.20
N ASP A 273 -28.30 -14.80 -17.14
CA ASP A 273 -27.34 -15.04 -18.20
C ASP A 273 -26.01 -14.33 -17.97
N LEU A 274 -25.00 -15.15 -17.65
CA LEU A 274 -23.56 -14.97 -17.89
C LEU A 274 -23.06 -13.51 -17.98
N VAL A 275 -22.94 -12.86 -16.82
CA VAL A 275 -22.04 -11.70 -16.70
C VAL A 275 -20.59 -12.20 -16.97
N PRO A 276 -19.88 -11.67 -17.98
CA PRO A 276 -18.52 -12.09 -18.27
C PRO A 276 -17.63 -11.91 -17.04
N GLY A 277 -16.96 -12.98 -16.60
CA GLY A 277 -16.04 -12.94 -15.48
C GLY A 277 -16.65 -13.23 -14.11
N ARG A 278 -17.79 -13.92 -13.98
CA ARG A 278 -18.25 -14.49 -12.70
C ARG A 278 -17.75 -15.94 -12.57
N LEU A 279 -17.11 -16.29 -11.45
CA LEU A 279 -16.74 -17.68 -11.17
C LEU A 279 -18.01 -18.51 -10.99
N ALA A 280 -18.01 -19.72 -11.55
CA ALA A 280 -19.11 -20.66 -11.32
C ALA A 280 -19.22 -20.97 -9.82
N PRO A 281 -20.42 -20.90 -9.22
CA PRO A 281 -20.59 -21.21 -7.81
C PRO A 281 -20.21 -22.68 -7.56
N LEU A 282 -19.42 -22.91 -6.51
CA LEU A 282 -19.02 -24.24 -6.09
C LEU A 282 -20.03 -24.78 -5.06
N SER A 283 -20.22 -26.11 -5.01
CA SER A 283 -21.00 -26.76 -3.95
C SER A 283 -20.08 -27.27 -2.83
N VAL A 284 -20.53 -27.14 -1.58
CA VAL A 284 -19.87 -27.72 -0.41
C VAL A 284 -19.96 -29.25 -0.39
N ASP A 285 -20.92 -29.85 -1.11
CA ASP A 285 -21.10 -31.31 -1.17
C ASP A 285 -19.89 -32.04 -1.79
N HIS A 286 -19.10 -31.32 -2.59
CA HIS A 286 -17.91 -31.84 -3.24
C HIS A 286 -16.66 -31.81 -2.34
N LEU A 287 -16.75 -31.18 -1.16
CA LEU A 287 -15.67 -31.12 -0.18
C LEU A 287 -15.66 -32.36 0.70
N THR A 288 -14.54 -33.10 0.67
CA THR A 288 -14.33 -34.30 1.49
C THR A 288 -12.99 -34.21 2.23
N SER A 289 -12.78 -35.10 3.21
CA SER A 289 -11.50 -35.25 3.93
C SER A 289 -10.98 -33.96 4.59
N GLN A 290 -11.88 -33.12 5.11
CA GLN A 290 -11.51 -31.85 5.74
C GLN A 290 -10.67 -32.09 7.01
N LYS A 291 -9.50 -31.45 7.07
CA LYS A 291 -8.58 -31.49 8.21
C LYS A 291 -8.14 -30.08 8.59
N PRO A 292 -8.62 -29.53 9.72
CA PRO A 292 -8.22 -28.21 10.21
C PRO A 292 -6.71 -28.10 10.43
N LEU A 293 -6.16 -26.90 10.26
CA LEU A 293 -4.77 -26.61 10.58
C LEU A 293 -4.55 -26.58 12.10
N THR A 294 -3.32 -26.87 12.54
CA THR A 294 -2.95 -27.00 13.96
C THR A 294 -3.41 -25.82 14.83
N TYR A 295 -3.29 -24.59 14.32
CA TYR A 295 -3.61 -23.36 15.05
C TYR A 295 -4.80 -22.59 14.46
N SER A 296 -5.52 -23.13 13.47
CA SER A 296 -6.70 -22.48 12.89
C SER A 296 -7.84 -23.49 12.66
N LYS A 297 -9.01 -23.19 13.22
CA LYS A 297 -10.23 -23.98 13.04
C LYS A 297 -10.97 -23.60 11.75
N GLU A 298 -10.74 -22.39 11.23
CA GLU A 298 -11.40 -21.84 10.04
C GLU A 298 -10.68 -22.20 8.74
N ILE A 299 -9.39 -22.52 8.81
CA ILE A 299 -8.59 -22.93 7.66
C ILE A 299 -8.33 -24.43 7.75
N CYS A 300 -8.67 -25.17 6.69
CA CYS A 300 -8.45 -26.60 6.63
C CYS A 300 -7.92 -27.05 5.26
N THR A 301 -7.20 -28.16 5.25
CA THR A 301 -6.89 -28.88 4.02
C THR A 301 -8.03 -29.85 3.70
N ALA A 302 -8.46 -29.96 2.45
CA ALA A 302 -9.55 -30.84 2.04
C ALA A 302 -9.31 -31.40 0.63
N LEU A 303 -10.22 -32.25 0.17
CA LEU A 303 -10.31 -32.67 -1.23
C LEU A 303 -11.57 -32.06 -1.85
N TYR A 304 -11.44 -31.42 -3.01
CA TYR A 304 -12.56 -30.97 -3.83
C TYR A 304 -12.55 -31.75 -5.13
N ASN A 305 -13.60 -32.54 -5.40
CA ASN A 305 -13.62 -33.47 -6.55
C ASN A 305 -12.36 -34.36 -6.62
N ASN A 306 -11.88 -34.84 -5.45
CA ASN A 306 -10.65 -35.62 -5.28
C ASN A 306 -9.32 -34.88 -5.52
N GLU A 307 -9.33 -33.56 -5.69
CA GLU A 307 -8.11 -32.75 -5.79
C GLU A 307 -7.79 -32.04 -4.47
N PRO A 308 -6.51 -31.96 -4.05
CA PRO A 308 -6.13 -31.25 -2.83
C PRO A 308 -6.41 -29.75 -2.93
N VAL A 309 -7.18 -29.25 -1.97
CA VAL A 309 -7.55 -27.84 -1.85
C VAL A 309 -7.33 -27.33 -0.43
N LEU A 310 -7.07 -26.03 -0.31
CA LEU A 310 -7.13 -25.32 0.98
C LEU A 310 -8.48 -24.62 1.06
N VAL A 311 -9.17 -24.73 2.19
CA VAL A 311 -10.47 -24.12 2.41
C VAL A 311 -10.38 -23.11 3.54
N GLU A 312 -10.86 -21.89 3.29
CA GLU A 312 -11.05 -20.88 4.32
C GLU A 312 -12.54 -20.65 4.57
N TRP A 313 -12.98 -20.95 5.79
CA TRP A 313 -14.36 -20.74 6.21
C TRP A 313 -14.56 -19.35 6.81
N GLN A 314 -15.58 -18.66 6.30
CA GLN A 314 -16.03 -17.37 6.81
C GLN A 314 -17.46 -17.47 7.35
N PRO A 315 -17.73 -16.99 8.57
CA PRO A 315 -19.10 -16.77 9.03
C PRO A 315 -19.84 -15.84 8.07
N PHE A 316 -21.04 -16.23 7.67
CA PHE A 316 -21.89 -15.48 6.75
C PHE A 316 -23.31 -15.42 7.30
N HIS A 317 -23.46 -14.65 8.38
CA HIS A 317 -24.75 -14.34 8.98
C HIS A 317 -24.87 -12.82 9.19
N HIS A 318 -26.03 -12.26 8.85
CA HIS A 318 -26.38 -10.89 9.18
C HIS A 318 -27.93 -10.75 9.18
N PRO A 319 -28.54 -10.07 10.17
CA PRO A 319 -29.99 -9.95 10.25
C PRO A 319 -30.59 -9.15 9.08
N ASP A 320 -29.89 -8.13 8.61
CA ASP A 320 -30.31 -7.32 7.44
C ASP A 320 -29.96 -8.03 6.12
N SER A 321 -30.98 -8.32 5.31
CA SER A 321 -30.86 -8.97 4.01
C SER A 321 -30.12 -8.13 2.96
N LYS A 322 -30.21 -6.79 3.03
CA LYS A 322 -29.45 -5.89 2.14
C LYS A 322 -27.96 -6.00 2.43
N ILE A 323 -27.59 -6.02 3.71
CA ILE A 323 -26.20 -6.18 4.14
C ILE A 323 -25.66 -7.55 3.74
N ARG A 324 -26.43 -8.64 3.91
CA ARG A 324 -26.02 -9.97 3.40
C ARG A 324 -25.75 -9.95 1.90
N THR A 325 -26.61 -9.31 1.12
CA THR A 325 -26.44 -9.18 -0.33
C THR A 325 -25.16 -8.43 -0.68
N GLN A 326 -24.87 -7.33 0.01
CA GLN A 326 -23.63 -6.57 -0.16
C GLN A 326 -22.38 -7.38 0.25
N LEU A 327 -22.46 -8.16 1.33
CA LEU A 327 -21.37 -9.04 1.76
C LEU A 327 -21.11 -10.18 0.77
N MET A 328 -22.16 -10.78 0.21
CA MET A 328 -22.04 -11.80 -0.83
C MET A 328 -21.36 -11.22 -2.07
N ARG A 329 -21.80 -10.04 -2.55
CA ARG A 329 -21.17 -9.33 -3.67
C ARG A 329 -19.70 -9.06 -3.41
N ARG A 330 -19.37 -8.56 -2.22
CA ARG A 330 -17.97 -8.35 -1.81
C ARG A 330 -17.16 -9.64 -1.88
N ASN A 331 -17.70 -10.75 -1.37
CA ASN A 331 -17.02 -12.04 -1.37
C ASN A 331 -16.84 -12.61 -2.79
N GLU A 332 -17.79 -12.40 -3.70
CA GLU A 332 -17.65 -12.75 -5.12
C GLU A 332 -16.53 -11.95 -5.80
N ILE A 333 -16.49 -10.63 -5.58
CA ILE A 333 -15.41 -9.77 -6.13
C ILE A 333 -14.06 -10.17 -5.54
N LEU A 334 -14.00 -10.50 -4.24
CA LEU A 334 -12.77 -10.99 -3.60
C LEU A 334 -12.32 -12.32 -4.23
N ALA A 335 -13.24 -13.25 -4.44
CA ALA A 335 -12.93 -14.55 -5.04
C ALA A 335 -12.35 -14.38 -6.45
N LEU A 336 -12.90 -13.44 -7.23
CA LEU A 336 -12.39 -13.09 -8.56
C LEU A 336 -10.98 -12.49 -8.52
N LEU A 337 -10.75 -11.54 -7.62
CA LEU A 337 -9.41 -10.99 -7.38
C LEU A 337 -8.41 -12.08 -7.00
N LEU A 338 -8.81 -13.01 -6.14
CA LEU A 338 -7.97 -14.14 -5.72
C LEU A 338 -7.87 -15.24 -6.79
N HIS A 339 -8.76 -15.27 -7.78
CA HIS A 339 -8.70 -16.17 -8.93
C HIS A 339 -7.76 -15.68 -10.04
N ALA A 340 -7.72 -14.36 -10.27
CA ALA A 340 -6.94 -13.73 -11.33
C ALA A 340 -5.46 -14.18 -11.32
N GLU A 341 -4.82 -14.23 -12.48
CA GLU A 341 -3.39 -14.53 -12.54
C GLU A 341 -2.61 -13.41 -11.84
N LYS A 342 -1.78 -13.79 -10.87
CA LYS A 342 -1.09 -12.83 -9.99
C LYS A 342 0.40 -13.02 -10.05
N HIS A 343 1.12 -11.90 -9.97
CA HIS A 343 2.56 -11.93 -9.81
C HIS A 343 2.95 -12.67 -8.53
N GLU A 344 4.09 -13.38 -8.54
CA GLU A 344 4.53 -14.21 -7.41
C GLU A 344 4.74 -13.42 -6.10
N ALA A 345 4.97 -12.11 -6.20
CA ALA A 345 5.07 -11.21 -5.05
C ALA A 345 3.77 -11.12 -4.22
N PHE A 346 2.61 -11.48 -4.81
CA PHE A 346 1.33 -11.49 -4.11
C PHE A 346 1.26 -12.58 -3.04
N ARG A 347 2.03 -13.67 -3.20
CA ARG A 347 2.15 -14.77 -2.24
C ARG A 347 0.79 -15.33 -1.76
N SER A 348 -0.22 -15.41 -2.62
CA SER A 348 -1.49 -16.08 -2.30
C SER A 348 -1.67 -17.30 -3.18
N LEU A 349 -2.51 -18.24 -2.73
CA LEU A 349 -3.03 -19.29 -3.60
C LEU A 349 -4.03 -18.73 -4.61
N ARG A 350 -4.24 -19.47 -5.71
CA ARG A 350 -5.32 -19.18 -6.66
C ARG A 350 -6.64 -19.62 -6.04
N CYS A 351 -7.61 -18.70 -5.97
CA CYS A 351 -8.97 -19.03 -5.56
C CYS A 351 -9.70 -19.70 -6.72
N ARG A 352 -10.23 -20.92 -6.50
CA ARG A 352 -11.07 -21.63 -7.46
C ARG A 352 -12.48 -21.03 -7.50
N GLY A 353 -12.98 -20.62 -6.35
CA GLY A 353 -14.30 -20.02 -6.19
C GLY A 353 -14.76 -20.03 -4.74
N ILE A 354 -16.04 -19.71 -4.56
CA ILE A 354 -16.71 -19.75 -3.25
C ILE A 354 -17.86 -20.75 -3.27
N ALA A 355 -18.09 -21.40 -2.13
CA ALA A 355 -19.23 -22.26 -1.88
C ALA A 355 -19.99 -21.73 -0.65
N HIS A 356 -21.31 -21.62 -0.75
CA HIS A 356 -22.15 -21.20 0.37
C HIS A 356 -22.73 -22.44 1.07
N ASP A 357 -22.63 -22.47 2.39
CA ASP A 357 -23.29 -23.46 3.25
C ASP A 357 -24.38 -22.76 4.07
N PRO A 358 -25.65 -22.84 3.63
CA PRO A 358 -26.77 -22.25 4.34
C PRO A 358 -27.01 -22.89 5.71
N ALA A 359 -26.65 -24.16 5.89
CA ALA A 359 -26.91 -24.88 7.13
C ALA A 359 -25.94 -24.46 8.24
N LEU A 360 -24.69 -24.16 7.87
CA LEU A 360 -23.67 -23.64 8.79
C LEU A 360 -23.61 -22.11 8.84
N GLU A 361 -24.41 -21.42 8.02
CA GLU A 361 -24.34 -19.98 7.80
C GLU A 361 -22.91 -19.51 7.50
N LYS A 362 -22.23 -20.19 6.59
CA LYS A 362 -20.82 -19.95 6.25
C LYS A 362 -20.59 -19.91 4.75
N ILE A 363 -19.53 -19.23 4.35
CA ILE A 363 -18.98 -19.28 3.00
C ILE A 363 -17.59 -19.92 3.08
N ALA A 364 -17.35 -20.90 2.22
CA ALA A 364 -16.03 -21.47 1.99
C ALA A 364 -15.38 -20.79 0.79
N PHE A 365 -14.20 -20.21 0.97
CA PHE A 365 -13.29 -19.89 -0.12
C PHE A 365 -12.43 -21.12 -0.39
N ILE A 366 -12.44 -21.61 -1.62
CA ILE A 366 -11.72 -22.83 -2.02
C ILE A 366 -10.52 -22.43 -2.87
N PHE A 367 -9.32 -22.80 -2.43
CA PHE A 367 -8.06 -22.45 -3.05
C PHE A 367 -7.35 -23.69 -3.57
N ASP A 368 -6.73 -23.55 -4.74
CA ASP A 368 -5.85 -24.57 -5.31
C ASP A 368 -4.59 -24.70 -4.46
N PHE A 369 -4.13 -25.94 -4.23
CA PHE A 369 -2.78 -26.15 -3.71
C PHE A 369 -1.72 -25.65 -4.71
N PRO A 370 -0.49 -25.34 -4.26
CA PRO A 370 0.61 -24.99 -5.17
C PRO A 370 0.81 -26.07 -6.25
N PRO A 371 1.25 -25.70 -7.47
CA PRO A 371 1.45 -26.63 -8.58
C PRO A 371 2.40 -27.78 -8.18
N ASP A 372 2.09 -28.99 -8.65
CA ASP A 372 2.75 -30.26 -8.33
C ASP A 372 2.74 -30.65 -6.84
N PRO A 373 1.57 -30.70 -6.17
CA PRO A 373 1.51 -31.21 -4.81
C PRO A 373 1.84 -32.70 -4.83
N SER A 374 2.98 -33.08 -4.26
CA SER A 374 3.20 -34.47 -3.88
C SER A 374 2.05 -34.93 -2.96
N PRO A 375 1.63 -36.21 -3.00
CA PRO A 375 0.64 -36.75 -2.06
C PRO A 375 1.02 -36.56 -0.58
N SER A 376 2.30 -36.25 -0.32
CA SER A 376 2.91 -36.01 0.99
C SER A 376 3.11 -34.53 1.33
N THR A 377 2.68 -33.58 0.50
CA THR A 377 2.95 -32.15 0.73
C THR A 377 2.35 -31.71 2.07
N ALA A 378 3.22 -31.34 3.01
CA ALA A 378 2.80 -30.88 4.33
C ALA A 378 2.64 -29.36 4.34
N THR A 379 1.54 -28.90 4.93
CA THR A 379 1.25 -27.49 5.19
C THR A 379 1.62 -27.15 6.63
N ILE A 380 2.46 -26.15 6.83
CA ILE A 380 2.92 -25.70 8.15
C ILE A 380 2.76 -24.18 8.23
N SER A 381 2.18 -23.68 9.32
CA SER A 381 2.11 -22.23 9.54
C SER A 381 3.36 -21.69 10.22
N LEU A 382 3.63 -20.40 10.04
CA LEU A 382 4.68 -19.69 10.79
C LEU A 382 4.44 -19.84 12.30
N ARG A 383 3.17 -19.80 12.76
CA ARG A 383 2.82 -20.02 14.16
C ARG A 383 3.35 -21.36 14.67
N GLU A 384 3.21 -22.42 13.88
CA GLU A 384 3.72 -23.74 14.24
C GLU A 384 5.25 -23.77 14.32
N LEU A 385 5.94 -23.13 13.37
CA LEU A 385 7.40 -23.00 13.39
C LEU A 385 7.91 -22.24 14.61
N LEU A 386 7.25 -21.13 14.98
CA LEU A 386 7.60 -20.32 16.16
C LEU A 386 7.34 -21.07 17.47
N SER A 387 6.37 -21.99 17.50
CA SER A 387 6.04 -22.82 18.66
C SER A 387 6.89 -24.08 18.79
N ALA A 388 7.63 -24.48 17.76
CA ALA A 388 8.44 -25.69 17.74
C ALA A 388 9.64 -25.58 18.71
N LYS A 389 9.61 -26.33 19.81
CA LYS A 389 10.65 -26.26 20.87
C LYS A 389 12.01 -26.81 20.41
N GLN A 390 12.03 -27.74 19.45
CA GLN A 390 13.26 -28.39 18.98
C GLN A 390 13.88 -27.71 17.76
N LEU A 391 13.23 -26.68 17.19
CA LEU A 391 13.72 -26.00 16.00
C LEU A 391 14.55 -24.78 16.38
N ALA A 392 15.83 -24.77 15.99
CA ALA A 392 16.65 -23.58 16.12
C ALA A 392 16.10 -22.44 15.24
N PRO A 393 16.21 -21.18 15.67
CA PRO A 393 15.87 -20.06 14.81
C PRO A 393 16.65 -20.10 13.50
N PRO A 394 16.01 -19.79 12.35
CA PRO A 394 16.70 -19.72 11.07
C PRO A 394 17.65 -18.52 11.03
N SER A 395 18.48 -18.47 9.98
CA SER A 395 19.46 -17.40 9.82
C SER A 395 18.79 -16.01 9.80
N VAL A 396 19.54 -14.96 10.13
CA VAL A 396 19.03 -13.58 10.00
C VAL A 396 18.61 -13.30 8.56
N SER A 397 19.36 -13.79 7.58
CA SER A 397 19.04 -13.65 6.15
C SER A 397 17.71 -14.30 5.78
N ASP A 398 17.43 -15.52 6.25
CA ASP A 398 16.14 -16.19 6.01
C ASP A 398 14.97 -15.44 6.66
N ARG A 399 15.20 -14.90 7.87
CA ARG A 399 14.19 -14.11 8.58
C ARG A 399 13.90 -12.78 7.86
N ILE A 400 14.92 -12.12 7.30
CA ILE A 400 14.75 -10.93 6.46
C ILE A 400 14.02 -11.30 5.17
N ALA A 401 14.37 -12.42 4.52
CA ALA A 401 13.70 -12.89 3.31
C ALA A 401 12.21 -13.16 3.55
N LEU A 402 11.86 -13.80 4.68
CA LEU A 402 10.48 -14.01 5.11
C LEU A 402 9.75 -12.70 5.37
N ALA A 403 10.34 -11.81 6.17
CA ALA A 403 9.77 -10.50 6.47
C ALA A 403 9.51 -9.68 5.20
N LEU A 404 10.46 -9.69 4.26
CA LEU A 404 10.36 -9.00 2.99
C LEU A 404 9.26 -9.60 2.11
N ALA A 405 9.16 -10.93 2.03
CA ALA A 405 8.14 -11.59 1.23
C ALA A 405 6.72 -11.29 1.75
N VAL A 406 6.51 -11.32 3.07
CA VAL A 406 5.23 -10.96 3.70
C VAL A 406 4.90 -9.48 3.49
N THR A 407 5.87 -8.58 3.69
CA THR A 407 5.68 -7.14 3.50
C THR A 407 5.32 -6.81 2.04
N ARG A 408 6.01 -7.44 1.07
CA ARG A 408 5.73 -7.28 -0.36
C ARG A 408 4.33 -7.77 -0.73
N SER A 409 3.88 -8.88 -0.15
CA SER A 409 2.53 -9.43 -0.35
C SER A 409 1.46 -8.45 0.11
N ILE A 410 1.61 -7.89 1.33
CA ILE A 410 0.68 -6.88 1.86
C ILE A 410 0.69 -5.60 1.02
N ARG A 411 1.88 -5.11 0.62
CA ARG A 411 2.02 -3.97 -0.29
C ARG A 411 1.25 -4.20 -1.59
N MET A 412 1.37 -5.40 -2.16
CA MET A 412 0.66 -5.77 -3.39
C MET A 412 -0.86 -5.78 -3.18
N PHE A 413 -1.32 -6.37 -2.08
CA PHE A 413 -2.74 -6.42 -1.74
C PHE A 413 -3.33 -5.03 -1.57
N HIS A 414 -2.67 -4.16 -0.80
CA HIS A 414 -3.08 -2.76 -0.61
C HIS A 414 -3.09 -1.97 -1.92
N THR A 415 -2.16 -2.26 -2.85
CA THR A 415 -2.14 -1.62 -4.18
C THR A 415 -3.42 -1.91 -5.00
N THR A 416 -4.04 -3.07 -4.80
CA THR A 416 -5.31 -3.42 -5.44
C THR A 416 -6.53 -2.78 -4.78
N GLY A 417 -6.33 -1.97 -3.73
CA GLY A 417 -7.38 -1.31 -2.94
C GLY A 417 -8.13 -2.28 -2.02
N TRP A 418 -7.44 -3.31 -1.51
CA TRP A 418 -8.00 -4.25 -0.55
C TRP A 418 -7.16 -4.31 0.73
N LEU A 419 -7.85 -4.54 1.85
CA LEU A 419 -7.29 -4.70 3.20
C LEU A 419 -7.50 -6.12 3.67
N HIS A 420 -6.47 -6.73 4.25
CA HIS A 420 -6.45 -8.14 4.59
C HIS A 420 -7.21 -8.45 5.89
N LYS A 421 -7.15 -7.57 6.89
CA LYS A 421 -7.86 -7.67 8.19
C LYS A 421 -7.49 -8.85 9.10
N ASN A 422 -6.55 -9.69 8.68
CA ASN A 422 -6.35 -11.00 9.29
C ASN A 422 -4.87 -11.42 9.28
N ILE A 423 -3.94 -10.47 9.23
CA ILE A 423 -2.51 -10.74 9.22
C ILE A 423 -2.09 -11.28 10.60
N ARG A 424 -1.54 -12.49 10.64
CA ARG A 424 -0.98 -13.14 11.84
C ARG A 424 -0.14 -14.34 11.43
N SER A 425 0.70 -14.85 12.33
CA SER A 425 1.58 -16.00 12.03
C SER A 425 0.83 -17.31 11.73
N GLU A 426 -0.44 -17.45 12.13
CA GLU A 426 -1.29 -18.61 11.74
C GLU A 426 -1.61 -18.60 10.24
N ASN A 427 -1.63 -17.42 9.63
CA ASN A 427 -2.08 -17.18 8.27
C ASN A 427 -0.91 -17.02 7.28
N ILE A 428 0.30 -17.41 7.69
CA ILE A 428 1.49 -17.45 6.84
C ILE A 428 1.90 -18.91 6.76
N LEU A 429 1.69 -19.54 5.61
CA LEU A 429 1.88 -20.97 5.39
C LEU A 429 3.14 -21.26 4.57
N PHE A 430 3.70 -22.44 4.79
CA PHE A 430 4.76 -23.03 4.00
C PHE A 430 4.29 -24.40 3.54
N PHE A 431 4.58 -24.71 2.28
CA PHE A 431 4.32 -26.01 1.67
C PHE A 431 5.65 -26.72 1.51
N THR A 432 5.75 -27.93 2.07
CA THR A 432 7.00 -28.71 2.09
C THR A 432 6.76 -30.06 1.45
N SER A 433 7.67 -30.49 0.56
CA SER A 433 7.57 -31.75 -0.17
C SER A 433 7.95 -32.97 0.67
N ASP A 434 8.43 -32.77 1.90
CA ASP A 434 8.91 -33.87 2.75
C ASP A 434 7.80 -34.39 3.66
N THR A 435 7.83 -35.71 3.88
CA THR A 435 6.96 -36.44 4.79
C THR A 435 6.89 -35.78 6.17
N GLN A 436 5.80 -36.01 6.91
CA GLN A 436 5.55 -35.48 8.25
C GLN A 436 6.72 -35.64 9.25
N ARG A 437 7.67 -36.56 9.00
CA ARG A 437 8.85 -36.81 9.84
C ARG A 437 9.97 -35.77 9.68
N ASN A 438 10.12 -35.15 8.51
CA ASN A 438 11.22 -34.22 8.19
C ASN A 438 10.72 -32.82 7.76
N LYS A 439 9.45 -32.52 8.04
CA LYS A 439 8.74 -31.32 7.58
C LYS A 439 9.41 -29.97 7.97
N TYR A 440 10.39 -29.97 8.87
CA TYR A 440 11.14 -28.78 9.30
C TYR A 440 12.51 -28.61 8.65
N GLN A 441 12.97 -29.56 7.81
CA GLN A 441 14.36 -29.61 7.35
C GLN A 441 14.68 -28.64 6.19
N SER A 442 13.66 -28.26 5.40
CA SER A 442 13.81 -27.30 4.30
C SER A 442 12.55 -26.43 4.19
N ILE A 443 12.47 -25.41 5.03
CA ILE A 443 11.37 -24.43 4.97
C ILE A 443 11.75 -23.34 3.94
N PRO A 444 10.93 -23.11 2.90
CA PRO A 444 11.22 -22.11 1.89
C PRO A 444 10.81 -20.71 2.38
N PHE A 445 11.62 -20.12 3.26
CA PHE A 445 11.34 -18.82 3.91
C PHE A 445 11.17 -17.65 2.94
N SER A 446 11.69 -17.73 1.72
CA SER A 446 11.55 -16.72 0.67
C SER A 446 10.22 -16.79 -0.08
N THR A 447 9.48 -17.90 0.01
CA THR A 447 8.20 -18.13 -0.68
C THR A 447 7.08 -18.53 0.28
N PRO A 448 6.80 -17.74 1.34
CA PRO A 448 5.64 -17.98 2.20
C PRO A 448 4.35 -17.78 1.40
N VAL A 449 3.27 -18.41 1.84
CA VAL A 449 1.93 -18.20 1.27
C VAL A 449 1.03 -17.57 2.33
N LEU A 450 0.56 -16.36 2.05
CA LEU A 450 -0.41 -15.65 2.85
C LEU A 450 -1.81 -16.24 2.60
N VAL A 451 -2.57 -16.45 3.67
CA VAL A 451 -3.94 -16.96 3.68
C VAL A 451 -4.79 -16.16 4.67
N GLY A 452 -6.05 -16.55 4.86
CA GLY A 452 -6.99 -15.84 5.72
C GLY A 452 -7.59 -14.61 5.06
N PHE A 453 -7.63 -14.60 3.72
CA PHE A 453 -8.23 -13.55 2.91
C PHE A 453 -9.74 -13.50 3.06
N ALA A 454 -10.40 -14.54 3.58
CA ALA A 454 -11.86 -14.53 3.72
C ALA A 454 -12.39 -13.31 4.53
N ASN A 455 -11.59 -12.74 5.43
CA ASN A 455 -11.94 -11.53 6.20
C ASN A 455 -11.60 -10.21 5.48
N ALA A 456 -10.99 -10.27 4.30
CA ALA A 456 -10.56 -9.11 3.54
C ALA A 456 -11.75 -8.25 3.09
N ARG A 457 -11.47 -6.96 2.88
CA ARG A 457 -12.46 -6.00 2.40
C ARG A 457 -11.83 -5.00 1.46
N GLN A 458 -12.68 -4.36 0.66
CA GLN A 458 -12.28 -3.21 -0.14
C GLN A 458 -12.00 -2.01 0.77
N ASP A 459 -10.97 -1.25 0.40
CA ASP A 459 -10.65 0.05 0.97
C ASP A 459 -11.52 1.12 0.29
N ALA A 460 -12.78 1.19 0.71
CA ALA A 460 -13.79 2.08 0.12
C ALA A 460 -14.57 2.83 1.21
N PRO A 461 -14.84 4.15 1.02
CA PRO A 461 -15.68 4.93 1.92
C PRO A 461 -17.07 4.28 2.09
N GLY A 462 -17.52 4.12 3.34
CA GLY A 462 -18.82 3.51 3.64
C GLY A 462 -18.92 2.00 3.40
N GLY A 463 -17.81 1.32 3.06
CA GLY A 463 -17.83 -0.13 2.93
C GLY A 463 -18.11 -0.82 4.27
N ILE A 464 -18.91 -1.88 4.27
CA ILE A 464 -19.33 -2.56 5.49
C ILE A 464 -18.15 -3.33 6.09
N SER A 465 -17.78 -2.94 7.32
CA SER A 465 -16.84 -3.69 8.14
C SER A 465 -17.62 -4.57 9.11
N VAL A 466 -17.88 -5.81 8.73
CA VAL A 466 -18.37 -6.78 9.70
C VAL A 466 -17.17 -7.25 10.52
N GLN A 467 -17.29 -7.09 11.83
CA GLN A 467 -16.46 -7.78 12.80
C GLN A 467 -17.29 -8.96 13.28
N TYR A 468 -16.97 -10.15 12.78
CA TYR A 468 -17.52 -11.36 13.37
C TYR A 468 -16.83 -11.52 14.71
N GLU A 469 -17.59 -11.30 15.79
CA GLU A 469 -17.15 -11.67 17.13
C GLU A 469 -16.92 -13.17 17.08
N VAL A 470 -15.63 -13.57 17.08
CA VAL A 470 -15.30 -14.97 17.13
C VAL A 470 -15.51 -15.39 18.58
N GLU A 471 -16.71 -15.86 18.89
CA GLU A 471 -17.02 -16.55 20.14
C GLU A 471 -16.25 -17.88 20.17
N SER A 472 -14.92 -17.81 20.34
CA SER A 472 -14.06 -18.99 20.41
C SER A 472 -13.08 -18.89 21.58
N GLU A 473 -12.70 -20.07 22.05
CA GLU A 473 -11.64 -20.34 23.04
C GLU A 473 -10.29 -19.64 22.73
N ASN A 474 -10.09 -19.12 21.51
CA ASN A 474 -8.85 -18.49 21.05
C ASN A 474 -9.02 -17.03 20.58
N ALA A 475 -10.13 -16.37 20.92
CA ALA A 475 -10.41 -15.01 20.43
C ALA A 475 -9.28 -14.02 20.78
N LEU A 476 -8.86 -14.00 22.05
CA LEU A 476 -7.80 -13.11 22.53
C LEU A 476 -6.44 -13.42 21.89
N LEU A 477 -6.14 -14.71 21.61
CA LEU A 477 -4.91 -15.10 20.90
C LEU A 477 -4.82 -14.50 19.49
N ARG A 478 -5.95 -14.15 18.90
CA ARG A 478 -6.04 -13.48 17.59
C ARG A 478 -6.14 -11.98 17.73
N ASP A 479 -6.82 -11.50 18.77
CA ASP A 479 -7.04 -10.07 19.00
C ASP A 479 -5.75 -9.32 19.38
N ILE A 480 -4.72 -9.99 19.93
CA ILE A 480 -3.40 -9.37 20.16
C ILE A 480 -2.70 -8.87 18.88
N TYR A 481 -3.12 -9.32 17.69
CA TYR A 481 -2.62 -8.84 16.40
C TYR A 481 -3.42 -7.65 15.85
N ARG A 482 -4.57 -7.30 16.46
CA ARG A 482 -5.45 -6.24 15.98
C ARG A 482 -5.07 -4.91 16.61
N HIS A 483 -5.22 -3.83 15.84
CA HIS A 483 -5.04 -2.49 16.37
C HIS A 483 -6.17 -2.15 17.36
N PRO A 484 -5.92 -1.45 18.48
CA PRO A 484 -6.97 -1.08 19.44
C PRO A 484 -8.18 -0.39 18.80
N GLU A 485 -7.94 0.54 17.88
CA GLU A 485 -9.01 1.29 17.19
C GLU A 485 -9.88 0.41 16.28
N SER A 486 -9.44 -0.80 15.94
CA SER A 486 -10.25 -1.72 15.12
C SER A 486 -11.47 -2.30 15.86
N PHE A 487 -11.54 -2.15 17.18
CA PHE A 487 -12.65 -2.60 18.02
C PHE A 487 -13.74 -1.53 18.22
N GLY A 488 -13.59 -0.33 17.65
CA GLY A 488 -14.55 0.77 17.78
C GLY A 488 -14.61 1.38 19.19
N PHE A 489 -15.04 2.64 19.29
CA PHE A 489 -15.28 3.28 20.59
C PHE A 489 -16.55 2.72 21.24
N SER A 490 -16.51 2.53 22.56
CA SER A 490 -17.59 2.00 23.39
C SER A 490 -18.85 2.87 23.47
N ASP A 491 -18.87 4.04 22.82
CA ASP A 491 -20.04 4.91 22.79
C ASP A 491 -20.96 4.51 21.62
N LEU A 492 -22.22 4.20 21.93
CA LEU A 492 -23.28 3.67 21.05
C LEU A 492 -23.62 4.55 19.83
N ARG A 493 -22.87 5.62 19.59
CA ARG A 493 -23.06 6.61 18.51
C ARG A 493 -22.02 6.54 17.40
N TYR A 494 -20.90 5.82 17.59
CA TYR A 494 -19.86 5.62 16.57
C TYR A 494 -19.64 4.13 16.32
N ARG A 495 -20.63 3.46 15.74
CA ARG A 495 -20.59 2.03 15.40
C ARG A 495 -19.73 1.71 14.17
N ASP A 496 -19.10 2.73 13.55
CA ASP A 496 -18.48 2.66 12.23
C ASP A 496 -17.04 3.19 12.22
N SER A 497 -16.15 2.73 13.12
CA SER A 497 -14.71 2.88 12.84
C SER A 497 -14.38 1.96 11.67
N VAL A 498 -14.29 2.52 10.47
CA VAL A 498 -13.92 1.80 9.25
C VAL A 498 -12.53 1.19 9.48
N PHE A 499 -12.34 -0.08 9.11
CA PHE A 499 -11.02 -0.69 9.24
C PHE A 499 -10.09 -0.01 8.24
N GLU A 500 -9.04 0.63 8.74
CA GLU A 500 -8.10 1.40 7.93
C GLU A 500 -6.86 0.57 7.57
N PRO A 501 -6.13 0.93 6.49
CA PRO A 501 -4.95 0.17 6.11
C PRO A 501 -3.83 0.22 7.15
N GLY A 502 -3.77 1.25 8.02
CA GLY A 502 -2.86 1.30 9.16
C GLY A 502 -3.04 0.15 10.15
N MET A 503 -4.25 -0.42 10.24
CA MET A 503 -4.54 -1.56 11.12
C MET A 503 -3.92 -2.87 10.58
N ASP A 504 -3.84 -3.04 9.26
CA ASP A 504 -3.08 -4.13 8.63
C ASP A 504 -1.57 -3.97 8.88
N LEU A 505 -1.07 -2.73 8.89
CA LEU A 505 0.34 -2.44 9.17
C LEU A 505 0.71 -2.74 10.62
N TYR A 506 -0.17 -2.42 11.57
CA TYR A 506 0.02 -2.82 12.96
C TYR A 506 0.16 -4.34 13.06
N ALA A 507 -0.76 -5.09 12.45
CA ALA A 507 -0.73 -6.54 12.43
C ALA A 507 0.56 -7.07 11.78
N LEU A 508 1.02 -6.48 10.68
CA LEU A 508 2.33 -6.76 10.08
C LEU A 508 3.47 -6.51 11.08
N GLY A 509 3.47 -5.37 11.77
CA GLY A 509 4.47 -5.01 12.77
C GLY A 509 4.59 -6.07 13.87
N THR A 510 3.45 -6.58 14.37
CA THR A 510 3.45 -7.66 15.35
C THR A 510 4.06 -8.95 14.80
N VAL A 511 3.77 -9.33 13.55
CA VAL A 511 4.38 -10.49 12.89
C VAL A 511 5.89 -10.29 12.67
N LEU A 512 6.33 -9.09 12.31
CA LEU A 512 7.75 -8.78 12.14
C LEU A 512 8.52 -8.92 13.47
N VAL A 513 7.89 -8.59 14.61
CA VAL A 513 8.43 -8.85 15.95
C VAL A 513 8.53 -10.35 16.22
N GLU A 514 7.51 -11.13 15.88
CA GLU A 514 7.55 -12.60 16.02
C GLU A 514 8.71 -13.21 15.22
N ILE A 515 8.92 -12.73 13.98
CA ILE A 515 10.03 -13.16 13.12
C ILE A 515 11.38 -12.79 13.76
N ALA A 516 11.52 -11.56 14.28
CA ALA A 516 12.76 -11.09 14.89
C ALA A 516 13.16 -11.87 16.16
N GLU A 517 12.18 -12.19 17.02
CA GLU A 517 12.42 -12.95 18.26
C GLU A 517 12.34 -14.47 18.07
N TRP A 518 11.85 -14.92 16.91
CA TRP A 518 11.53 -16.30 16.60
C TRP A 518 10.71 -17.00 17.68
N LYS A 519 9.70 -16.28 18.18
CA LYS A 519 8.76 -16.74 19.21
C LYS A 519 7.36 -16.22 18.91
N PRO A 520 6.30 -16.96 19.28
CA PRO A 520 4.94 -16.48 19.12
C PRO A 520 4.68 -15.27 20.03
N LEU A 521 3.90 -14.31 19.55
CA LEU A 521 3.59 -13.06 20.25
C LEU A 521 3.01 -13.32 21.64
N SER A 522 2.13 -14.30 21.77
CA SER A 522 1.55 -14.71 23.06
C SER A 522 2.59 -15.10 24.11
N ARG A 523 3.74 -15.65 23.69
CA ARG A 523 4.84 -16.01 24.60
C ARG A 523 5.70 -14.80 24.97
N LEU A 524 5.83 -13.85 24.06
CA LEU A 524 6.53 -12.59 24.32
C LEU A 524 5.75 -11.73 25.33
N LEU A 525 4.41 -11.77 25.26
CA LEU A 525 3.53 -11.00 26.13
C LEU A 525 3.30 -11.63 27.52
N ALA A 526 3.46 -12.96 27.65
CA ALA A 526 3.07 -13.71 28.84
C ALA A 526 3.65 -13.21 30.17
N LYS A 527 4.90 -12.73 30.16
CA LYS A 527 5.58 -12.28 31.38
C LYS A 527 5.30 -10.83 31.73
N ASP A 528 5.13 -9.99 30.70
CA ASP A 528 5.25 -8.54 30.85
C ASP A 528 3.91 -7.81 30.68
N VAL A 529 2.92 -8.44 30.04
CA VAL A 529 1.64 -7.81 29.70
C VAL A 529 0.45 -8.68 30.07
N VAL A 530 0.38 -9.87 29.48
CA VAL A 530 -0.77 -10.77 29.62
C VAL A 530 -0.37 -12.19 29.25
N ASP A 531 -0.58 -13.14 30.15
CA ASP A 531 -0.57 -14.55 29.80
C ASP A 531 -1.92 -14.90 29.16
N VAL A 532 -1.96 -14.78 27.84
CA VAL A 532 -3.16 -15.06 27.07
C VAL A 532 -3.65 -16.50 27.30
N HIS A 533 -2.79 -17.47 27.66
CA HIS A 533 -3.20 -18.86 27.86
C HIS A 533 -3.80 -19.09 29.26
N GLU A 534 -3.33 -18.37 30.28
CA GLU A 534 -3.86 -18.44 31.65
C GLU A 534 -5.18 -17.68 31.80
N VAL A 535 -5.32 -16.51 31.13
CA VAL A 535 -6.56 -15.71 31.16
C VAL A 535 -7.77 -16.56 30.77
N TRP A 536 -7.63 -17.50 29.84
CA TRP A 536 -8.70 -18.42 29.45
C TRP A 536 -8.94 -19.57 30.43
N LYS A 537 -7.91 -20.03 31.15
CA LYS A 537 -8.09 -21.10 32.15
C LYS A 537 -8.84 -20.62 33.39
N GLU A 538 -8.64 -19.36 33.77
CA GLU A 538 -9.25 -18.76 34.96
C GLU A 538 -10.67 -18.23 34.71
N SER A 539 -11.04 -17.99 33.44
CA SER A 539 -12.32 -17.41 33.09
C SER A 539 -13.24 -18.44 32.42
N ASP A 540 -14.11 -19.07 33.22
CA ASP A 540 -15.33 -19.78 32.78
C ASP A 540 -16.33 -18.86 32.03
N ARG A 541 -15.92 -17.62 31.69
CA ARG A 541 -16.70 -16.60 30.98
C ARG A 541 -15.79 -15.87 30.00
N CYS A 542 -16.23 -15.68 28.77
CA CYS A 542 -15.55 -14.84 27.79
C CYS A 542 -15.24 -13.46 28.37
N LEU A 543 -14.03 -12.93 28.09
CA LEU A 543 -13.71 -11.55 28.41
C LEU A 543 -14.75 -10.60 27.82
N SER A 544 -15.17 -9.59 28.59
CA SER A 544 -15.99 -8.52 28.04
C SER A 544 -15.21 -7.76 26.96
N ARG A 545 -15.92 -7.20 25.98
CA ARG A 545 -15.32 -6.38 24.91
C ARG A 545 -14.40 -5.30 25.45
N GLY A 546 -14.78 -4.63 26.55
CA GLY A 546 -13.94 -3.62 27.20
C GLY A 546 -12.61 -4.17 27.73
N GLN A 547 -12.61 -5.37 28.32
CA GLN A 547 -11.38 -6.02 28.80
C GLN A 547 -10.48 -6.46 27.66
N VAL A 548 -11.06 -6.88 26.52
CA VAL A 548 -10.28 -7.20 25.32
C VAL A 548 -9.60 -5.95 24.78
N VAL A 549 -10.33 -4.84 24.63
CA VAL A 549 -9.79 -3.56 24.14
C VAL A 549 -8.65 -3.07 25.04
N ASP A 550 -8.87 -3.01 26.35
CA ASP A 550 -7.87 -2.60 27.34
C ASP A 550 -6.61 -3.50 27.31
N THR A 551 -6.80 -4.81 27.09
CA THR A 551 -5.66 -5.74 26.90
C THR A 551 -4.88 -5.43 25.63
N VAL A 552 -5.57 -5.20 24.50
CA VAL A 552 -4.95 -4.89 23.22
C VAL A 552 -4.24 -3.54 23.24
N GLU A 553 -4.78 -2.54 23.94
CA GLU A 553 -4.12 -1.25 24.18
C GLU A 553 -2.82 -1.40 24.96
N ARG A 554 -2.82 -2.21 26.03
CA ARG A 554 -1.59 -2.52 26.78
C ARG A 554 -0.55 -3.23 25.91
N VAL A 555 -0.99 -4.17 25.07
CA VAL A 555 -0.11 -4.86 24.12
C VAL A 555 0.53 -3.87 23.15
N HIS A 556 -0.26 -2.98 22.55
CA HIS A 556 0.24 -1.95 21.65
C HIS A 556 1.27 -1.04 22.34
N ALA A 557 0.94 -0.50 23.52
CA ALA A 557 1.85 0.36 24.28
C ALA A 557 3.15 -0.36 24.68
N PHE A 558 3.07 -1.64 25.06
CA PHE A 558 4.24 -2.45 25.40
C PHE A 558 5.16 -2.67 24.20
N LEU A 559 4.61 -3.03 23.04
CA LEU A 559 5.40 -3.24 21.81
C LEU A 559 6.11 -1.97 21.37
N LEU A 560 5.41 -0.82 21.38
CA LEU A 560 6.03 0.48 21.09
C LEU A 560 7.14 0.83 22.08
N LYS A 561 6.93 0.56 23.38
CA LYS A 561 7.97 0.78 24.41
C LYS A 561 9.21 -0.08 24.18
N CYS A 562 9.03 -1.36 23.83
CA CYS A 562 10.14 -2.28 23.58
C CYS A 562 10.94 -1.90 22.33
N ILE A 563 10.26 -1.36 21.32
CA ILE A 563 10.90 -1.00 20.06
C ILE A 563 11.46 0.42 20.08
N GLY A 564 10.85 1.38 20.79
CA GLY A 564 11.18 2.80 20.75
C GLY A 564 12.45 3.24 21.49
N LYS A 565 12.98 2.46 22.44
CA LYS A 565 14.18 2.82 23.20
C LYS A 565 15.46 2.53 22.40
N TYR A 566 16.21 3.58 22.04
CA TYR A 566 17.60 3.44 21.58
C TYR A 566 18.54 4.47 22.23
N ASP A 567 18.31 4.88 23.49
CA ASP A 567 19.36 5.62 24.19
C ASP A 567 19.42 5.37 25.70
N ASN A 568 20.66 5.29 26.18
CA ASN A 568 21.17 5.08 27.53
C ASN A 568 21.31 3.65 28.09
N ASP A 569 22.37 3.50 28.89
CA ASP A 569 22.81 2.38 29.74
C ASP A 569 21.71 1.63 30.54
N GLU A 570 20.46 2.08 30.50
CA GLU A 570 19.30 1.39 31.06
C GLU A 570 18.91 0.12 30.30
N MET A 571 19.16 0.00 28.99
CA MET A 571 18.75 -1.19 28.23
C MET A 571 19.56 -2.44 28.58
N ARG A 572 20.81 -2.28 29.07
CA ARG A 572 21.57 -3.38 29.68
C ARG A 572 21.01 -3.81 31.04
N ARG A 573 20.19 -2.97 31.68
CA ARG A 573 19.59 -3.20 33.00
C ARG A 573 18.09 -3.52 32.95
N SER A 574 17.38 -3.19 31.87
CA SER A 574 15.98 -3.54 31.68
C SER A 574 15.86 -4.89 30.99
N SER A 575 15.49 -5.91 31.76
CA SER A 575 15.20 -7.28 31.32
C SER A 575 13.90 -7.36 30.49
N THR A 576 13.70 -6.49 29.50
CA THR A 576 12.56 -6.63 28.58
C THR A 576 12.78 -7.83 27.67
N SER A 577 11.72 -8.60 27.42
CA SER A 577 11.78 -9.88 26.71
C SER A 577 11.96 -9.75 25.19
N ILE A 578 11.79 -8.55 24.63
CA ILE A 578 11.86 -8.24 23.19
C ILE A 578 13.08 -7.34 22.90
N GLN A 579 13.95 -7.77 22.01
CA GLN A 579 15.22 -7.13 21.65
C GLN A 579 15.44 -7.11 20.13
N VAL A 580 14.46 -6.62 19.37
CA VAL A 580 14.47 -6.62 17.89
C VAL A 580 15.76 -6.03 17.29
N GLY A 581 16.22 -4.88 17.79
CA GLY A 581 17.43 -4.23 17.29
C GLY A 581 18.71 -5.06 17.49
N PHE A 582 18.81 -5.78 18.61
CA PHE A 582 19.93 -6.70 18.87
C PHE A 582 19.86 -7.94 17.96
N ARG A 583 18.65 -8.44 17.66
CA ARG A 583 18.44 -9.67 16.88
C ARG A 583 18.57 -9.49 15.37
N MET A 584 18.12 -8.35 14.85
CA MET A 584 17.92 -8.12 13.41
C MET A 584 18.54 -6.81 12.90
N GLY A 585 19.14 -6.01 13.79
CA GLY A 585 19.74 -4.72 13.44
C GLY A 585 18.75 -3.56 13.42
N GLU A 586 19.31 -2.37 13.23
CA GLU A 586 18.60 -1.09 13.39
C GLU A 586 17.58 -0.80 12.29
N ILE A 587 17.90 -1.18 11.05
CA ILE A 587 16.99 -0.98 9.90
C ILE A 587 15.71 -1.79 10.12
N TYR A 588 15.83 -3.06 10.51
CA TYR A 588 14.68 -3.91 10.79
C TYR A 588 13.86 -3.38 11.98
N ARG A 589 14.53 -2.90 13.05
CA ARG A 589 13.85 -2.27 14.20
C ARG A 589 13.00 -1.07 13.76
N LYS A 590 13.55 -0.18 12.92
CA LYS A 590 12.82 0.98 12.38
C LYS A 590 11.60 0.56 11.59
N VAL A 591 11.71 -0.47 10.75
CA VAL A 591 10.59 -1.03 9.99
C VAL A 591 9.49 -1.54 10.93
N CYS A 592 9.84 -2.32 11.96
CA CYS A 592 8.87 -2.77 12.96
C CYS A 592 8.17 -1.58 13.65
N ALA A 593 8.92 -0.54 14.03
CA ALA A 593 8.38 0.65 14.67
C ALA A 593 7.35 1.35 13.77
N TRP A 594 7.68 1.56 12.50
CA TRP A 594 6.79 2.21 11.53
C TRP A 594 5.51 1.42 11.30
N CYS A 595 5.62 0.09 11.19
CA CYS A 595 4.47 -0.79 11.02
C CYS A 595 3.55 -0.75 12.26
N LEU A 596 4.11 -0.81 13.47
CA LEU A 596 3.30 -0.76 14.71
C LEU A 596 2.62 0.57 14.95
N VAL A 597 3.26 1.69 14.59
CA VAL A 597 2.61 3.01 14.66
C VAL A 597 1.54 3.15 13.56
N GLY A 598 1.67 2.41 12.46
CA GLY A 598 0.79 2.51 11.29
C GLY A 598 0.95 3.82 10.50
N ARG A 599 1.87 4.71 10.91
CA ARG A 599 2.18 6.02 10.33
C ARG A 599 3.67 6.33 10.44
N LYS A 600 4.19 7.23 9.59
CA LYS A 600 5.59 7.67 9.64
C LYS A 600 5.82 8.55 10.89
N PRO A 601 6.76 8.25 11.80
CA PRO A 601 7.10 9.18 12.88
C PRO A 601 7.85 10.38 12.30
N PRO A 602 7.64 11.61 12.82
CA PRO A 602 8.43 12.76 12.41
C PRO A 602 9.92 12.45 12.63
N PHE A 603 10.76 12.83 11.67
CA PHE A 603 12.21 12.72 11.82
C PHE A 603 12.66 13.69 12.92
N GLY A 604 12.71 13.18 14.15
CA GLY A 604 13.06 13.92 15.36
C GLY A 604 12.30 13.37 16.55
N ASN A 605 12.99 12.58 17.38
CA ASN A 605 12.61 12.15 18.73
C ASN A 605 11.35 11.27 18.87
N LEU A 606 11.58 9.97 19.08
CA LEU A 606 10.65 9.07 19.78
C LEU A 606 10.62 9.37 21.30
N HIS A 607 10.44 10.64 21.66
CA HIS A 607 10.20 11.08 23.03
C HIS A 607 9.04 12.07 23.06
N GLY A 608 7.94 11.63 23.66
CA GLY A 608 6.77 12.47 23.97
C GLY A 608 5.87 12.71 22.76
N ILE A 609 4.92 11.81 22.51
CA ILE A 609 3.80 12.06 21.60
C ILE A 609 2.78 12.90 22.37
N THR A 610 2.52 14.13 21.93
CA THR A 610 1.41 14.98 22.40
C THR A 610 0.28 14.98 21.38
N ASN A 611 -0.97 15.10 21.85
CA ASN A 611 -2.20 14.97 21.05
C ASN A 611 -2.34 16.00 19.91
N ASP A 612 -1.60 17.11 19.93
CA ASP A 612 -1.71 18.18 18.93
C ASP A 612 -0.92 17.89 17.63
N ASP A 613 -0.07 16.86 17.59
CA ASP A 613 0.66 16.43 16.38
C ASP A 613 -0.16 15.48 15.47
N PHE A 614 -1.38 15.12 15.89
CA PHE A 614 -2.25 14.19 15.16
C PHE A 614 -2.87 14.79 13.88
N GLU A 615 -2.94 16.11 13.75
CA GLU A 615 -3.73 16.78 12.69
C GLU A 615 -2.96 17.07 11.38
N ILE A 616 -1.63 16.92 11.32
CA ILE A 616 -0.84 17.36 10.14
C ILE A 616 -0.19 16.19 9.36
N MET A 617 -0.39 14.93 9.75
CA MET A 617 0.29 13.78 9.11
C MET A 617 -0.63 12.64 8.67
N SER A 618 -1.67 12.96 7.92
CA SER A 618 -2.57 12.00 7.25
C SER A 618 -2.01 11.40 5.94
N SER A 619 -0.70 11.43 5.69
CA SER A 619 -0.12 10.88 4.46
C SER A 619 -0.03 9.35 4.48
N LEU A 620 -1.16 8.74 4.09
CA LEU A 620 -1.37 7.47 3.39
C LEU A 620 -0.53 6.28 3.87
N SER A 621 -1.16 5.36 4.59
CA SER A 621 -0.70 4.00 4.93
C SER A 621 0.10 3.26 3.84
N LEU A 622 -0.22 3.45 2.56
CA LEU A 622 0.54 2.90 1.42
C LEU A 622 2.02 3.32 1.46
N ASP A 623 2.32 4.52 1.95
CA ASP A 623 3.70 5.01 2.08
C ASP A 623 4.49 4.32 3.16
N VAL A 624 3.83 3.87 4.22
CA VAL A 624 4.48 3.17 5.32
C VAL A 624 4.92 1.78 4.86
N VAL A 625 4.04 1.02 4.21
CA VAL A 625 4.41 -0.32 3.69
C VAL A 625 5.43 -0.23 2.55
N GLU A 626 5.37 0.82 1.74
CA GLU A 626 6.36 1.08 0.70
C GLU A 626 7.75 1.32 1.30
N ASN A 627 7.83 2.25 2.25
CA ASN A 627 9.09 2.57 2.92
C ASN A 627 9.63 1.36 3.70
N ALA A 628 8.76 0.61 4.36
CA ALA A 628 9.11 -0.63 5.04
C ALA A 628 9.73 -1.65 4.08
N THR A 629 9.12 -1.81 2.90
CA THR A 629 9.63 -2.73 1.87
C THR A 629 11.00 -2.28 1.37
N ALA A 630 11.16 -1.00 1.04
CA ALA A 630 12.43 -0.46 0.55
C ALA A 630 13.57 -0.63 1.56
N LEU A 631 13.31 -0.43 2.85
CA LEU A 631 14.29 -0.66 3.92
C LEU A 631 14.61 -2.13 4.13
N LEU A 632 13.64 -3.03 4.02
CA LEU A 632 13.92 -4.47 4.10
C LEU A 632 14.72 -4.96 2.89
N GLU A 633 14.50 -4.38 1.72
CA GLU A 633 15.29 -4.67 0.52
C GLU A 633 16.74 -4.22 0.66
N SER A 634 17.01 -3.10 1.33
CA SER A 634 18.39 -2.65 1.57
C SER A 634 19.16 -3.52 2.57
N CYS A 635 18.48 -4.38 3.33
CA CYS A 635 19.14 -5.37 4.20
C CYS A 635 19.66 -6.60 3.43
N ILE A 636 19.24 -6.81 2.18
CA ILE A 636 19.61 -7.98 1.36
C ILE A 636 20.74 -7.65 0.37
N ILE A 637 20.92 -6.37 0.06
CA ILE A 637 21.98 -5.83 -0.82
C ILE A 637 23.23 -5.59 0.02
#